data_AF-A0A7S1JBZ9-F1
#
_entry.id   AF-A0A7S1JBZ9-F1
#
_cell.length_a   1.000
_cell.length_b   1.000
_cell.length_c   1.000
_cell.angle_alpha   90.00
_cell.angle_beta   90.00
_cell.angle_gamma   90.00
#
_symmetry.space_group_name_H-M   'P 1'
#
loop_
_entity.id
_entity.type
_entity.pdbx_description
1 polymer ?
#
loop_
_entity_poly.entity_id
_entity_poly.type
_entity_poly.pdbx_seq_one_letter_code
_entity_poly.pdbx_strand_id
1 'polypeptide(L)'
;DIGGGGHQKAGGEAVFTSNTISGNRTGIVVTDGHPSFSQNTVEENKVGFDIKGTGKGDFQSNNIRSNVSNVLVSGDANPYFKSNSFSGAQHEGVFVFDHGKGVLRGNTIDGNNVGIVIALDANPIIEENRISKQVSHGMHIHTRGQGVITNNDLFGNGVSNIFVDSNANPSLCGNRIYESKKDGIIITCGATGVYRQNHIHSNKGSGVVVENLGDPEFEDNEISNGLSYGVFIKDDGKGRFLKNNFHGNTSAGMCLETGAMPSVKDNHFHDCPRSGIVVRDEAFGTFSGNSFENNFFSGVLVESGGKPVFFGNIFTHNEPASVSVVCNGSGTFEYNSFIGGPKGVQLVDGVGTVKMRFNKFESASEAAVHIDCGGRITVEKNRFKKNQVAISVTGDTMKPTLKSNLVHNNTIGFDVCSGKGMYCQNHFHSNQTAVLIRGDADPEVSENYIRLNKTGILVTGSGRGQIVKNVITENAEVGVLVKESGAPSLQGCWIFRNSKFGLHFTSTGERPAKIESCSVYENLVGGTEISDGANPLVVGNHFWGQKVGLVIDKSGAGVVDNNKFTAHKNAAVQLLQTGTAVLKNNIIGYMDGPGVVVDGEGEAVIKNNTILKCQKNAVMVNAGKATFLQNSILDIESGTGVVINGGMAVFKQNTIRGFTIGITVSDGLAEFDRNTVFGVGTGVVVNNKSRGTFEKNEIYDCQKYGVHIQQDANPAFQSNEVFDCDLAVFIDGGKGRFISNFLFDNRTAPLKMSAGAKPELMSNRIFDPTPEGKPIIEDDLSGKLADQLARNNSAKCDMIGVRASGKPNMQQRRQEENHVQEEWKNTQRKHSFWQQEADVWKLDAATAVTNIKQQAQPDTLSTALPDDYSPETDTKRSAFTFGTQSPMSVSPDPDMDPESLSSATGTDATKSVASSRRRSTKGGRGRRATLAAMIMDGPGRKKSKKGDMRSRAMSLSPGIALPPMTPEDPDQRPLRSGRRGSVNVGPTVTFSPERTKATDVTSQVGRLRLPRRASLAPSTGSGSGSNGSPPRVGRRGSLASKASASSPASP
;
A
#
# COMPACT_ATOMS: atom_id res chain seq x y z
N ASP A 1 -2.01 14.32 85.14
CA ASP A 1 -1.93 12.96 84.56
C ASP A 1 -3.05 12.09 85.10
N ILE A 2 -3.74 11.39 84.21
CA ILE A 2 -4.53 10.21 84.57
C ILE A 2 -3.60 9.00 84.37
N GLY A 3 -3.03 8.50 85.48
CA GLY A 3 -2.05 7.42 85.48
C GLY A 3 -2.02 6.70 86.84
N GLY A 4 -2.47 5.43 86.86
CA GLY A 4 -2.79 4.68 88.08
C GLY A 4 -1.60 3.95 88.70
N GLY A 5 -0.66 4.68 89.29
CA GLY A 5 0.51 4.13 89.99
C GLY A 5 0.22 3.36 91.29
N GLY A 6 -0.49 2.23 91.21
CA GLY A 6 -0.64 1.26 92.30
C GLY A 6 -2.05 1.14 92.90
N HIS A 7 -2.59 -0.09 92.86
CA HIS A 7 -3.71 -0.61 93.68
C HIS A 7 -4.95 0.28 93.92
N GLN A 8 -5.95 0.17 93.02
CA GLN A 8 -7.32 -0.13 93.47
C GLN A 8 -8.15 -0.84 92.37
N LYS A 9 -8.68 -2.03 92.68
CA LYS A 9 -9.71 -2.70 91.87
C LYS A 9 -11.08 -2.17 92.29
N ALA A 10 -11.58 -1.12 91.65
CA ALA A 10 -12.88 -0.52 92.02
C ALA A 10 -13.63 0.17 90.87
N GLY A 11 -13.63 -0.41 89.65
CA GLY A 11 -14.73 -0.28 88.66
C GLY A 11 -15.13 1.11 88.11
N GLY A 12 -14.46 2.20 88.46
CA GLY A 12 -14.78 3.55 88.00
C GLY A 12 -13.83 4.05 86.91
N GLU A 13 -14.32 4.15 85.68
CA GLU A 13 -13.67 4.96 84.64
C GLU A 13 -13.87 6.45 84.95
N ALA A 14 -12.86 7.27 84.68
CA ALA A 14 -12.91 8.70 85.02
C ALA A 14 -13.76 9.46 83.98
N VAL A 15 -14.96 9.89 84.37
CA VAL A 15 -15.91 10.60 83.50
C VAL A 15 -15.81 12.12 83.69
N PHE A 16 -15.63 12.84 82.58
CA PHE A 16 -15.60 14.30 82.53
C PHE A 16 -16.66 14.78 81.54
N THR A 17 -17.66 15.50 82.04
CA THR A 17 -18.77 16.03 81.24
C THR A 17 -18.91 17.54 81.39
N SER A 18 -19.06 18.27 80.27
CA SER A 18 -19.35 19.71 80.20
C SER A 18 -18.35 20.66 80.90
N ASN A 19 -17.07 20.29 80.98
CA ASN A 19 -16.01 21.12 81.57
C ASN A 19 -15.37 22.07 80.54
N THR A 20 -14.72 23.14 81.01
CA THR A 20 -13.81 23.98 80.21
C THR A 20 -12.39 23.88 80.76
N ILE A 21 -11.40 23.63 79.88
CA ILE A 21 -9.99 23.40 80.25
C ILE A 21 -9.09 24.29 79.39
N SER A 22 -8.49 25.32 80.01
CA SER A 22 -7.71 26.32 79.28
C SER A 22 -6.49 26.91 80.00
N GLY A 23 -5.59 27.50 79.21
CA GLY A 23 -4.39 28.19 79.68
C GLY A 23 -3.20 27.31 80.08
N ASN A 24 -3.25 25.99 79.84
CA ASN A 24 -2.26 25.04 80.35
C ASN A 24 -1.09 24.80 79.38
N ARG A 25 0.02 24.26 79.91
CA ARG A 25 1.06 23.63 79.05
C ARG A 25 0.47 22.42 78.32
N THR A 26 -0.22 21.56 79.05
CA THR A 26 -1.00 20.44 78.50
C THR A 26 -2.30 20.40 79.28
N GLY A 27 -3.45 20.39 78.59
CA GLY A 27 -4.78 20.39 79.24
C GLY A 27 -5.06 19.07 79.94
N ILE A 28 -5.00 17.96 79.20
CA ILE A 28 -5.20 16.60 79.70
C ILE A 28 -4.05 15.70 79.24
N VAL A 29 -3.59 14.83 80.14
CA VAL A 29 -2.61 13.77 79.86
C VAL A 29 -3.21 12.42 80.28
N VAL A 30 -3.20 11.44 79.37
CA VAL A 30 -3.62 10.06 79.61
C VAL A 30 -2.45 9.13 79.28
N THR A 31 -1.88 8.45 80.26
CA THR A 31 -0.76 7.49 80.07
C THR A 31 -1.20 6.03 80.16
N ASP A 32 -2.28 5.80 80.91
CA ASP A 32 -2.83 4.50 81.28
C ASP A 32 -4.33 4.69 81.59
N GLY A 33 -5.14 3.67 81.32
CA GLY A 33 -6.60 3.69 81.56
C GLY A 33 -7.48 4.11 80.37
N HIS A 34 -8.78 4.19 80.67
CA HIS A 34 -9.89 4.50 79.73
C HIS A 34 -10.82 5.56 80.35
N PRO A 35 -10.44 6.85 80.36
CA PRO A 35 -11.34 7.94 80.76
C PRO A 35 -12.41 8.22 79.69
N SER A 36 -13.56 8.73 80.12
CA SER A 36 -14.64 9.20 79.24
C SER A 36 -14.74 10.73 79.27
N PHE A 37 -14.75 11.38 78.10
CA PHE A 37 -14.86 12.82 77.93
C PHE A 37 -16.05 13.17 77.03
N SER A 38 -17.06 13.86 77.57
CA SER A 38 -18.24 14.27 76.80
C SER A 38 -18.56 15.76 76.92
N GLN A 39 -18.90 16.42 75.80
CA GLN A 39 -19.34 17.82 75.76
C GLN A 39 -18.37 18.86 76.39
N ASN A 40 -17.09 18.51 76.61
CA ASN A 40 -16.11 19.42 77.19
C ASN A 40 -15.57 20.40 76.14
N THR A 41 -15.07 21.55 76.60
CA THR A 41 -14.32 22.51 75.78
C THR A 41 -12.86 22.55 76.23
N VAL A 42 -11.91 22.44 75.30
CA VAL A 42 -10.47 22.39 75.60
C VAL A 42 -9.72 23.37 74.70
N GLU A 43 -9.22 24.47 75.27
CA GLU A 43 -8.80 25.64 74.50
C GLU A 43 -7.64 26.44 75.08
N GLU A 44 -6.90 27.17 74.24
CA GLU A 44 -5.78 28.05 74.64
C GLU A 44 -4.65 27.36 75.44
N ASN A 45 -4.52 26.04 75.32
CA ASN A 45 -3.40 25.26 75.88
C ASN A 45 -2.29 25.10 74.82
N LYS A 46 -1.05 24.74 75.22
CA LYS A 46 -0.05 24.33 74.21
C LYS A 46 -0.40 22.97 73.61
N VAL A 47 -0.79 22.00 74.43
CA VAL A 47 -1.39 20.75 73.98
C VAL A 47 -2.76 20.60 74.62
N GLY A 48 -3.81 20.32 73.83
CA GLY A 48 -5.15 20.04 74.37
C GLY A 48 -5.18 18.70 75.11
N PHE A 49 -5.07 17.61 74.35
CA PHE A 49 -4.92 16.24 74.88
C PHE A 49 -3.57 15.62 74.49
N ASP A 50 -2.92 14.95 75.43
CA ASP A 50 -1.68 14.19 75.27
C ASP A 50 -1.93 12.74 75.71
N ILE A 51 -2.21 11.86 74.74
CA ILE A 51 -2.60 10.47 74.97
C ILE A 51 -1.42 9.58 74.57
N LYS A 52 -0.84 8.85 75.51
CA LYS A 52 0.43 8.16 75.29
C LYS A 52 0.54 6.83 76.02
N GLY A 53 1.58 6.06 75.68
CA GLY A 53 1.88 4.78 76.34
C GLY A 53 0.88 3.70 75.93
N THR A 54 -0.08 3.38 76.80
CA THR A 54 -1.19 2.46 76.50
C THR A 54 -2.57 3.10 76.72
N GLY A 55 -2.59 4.43 76.91
CA GLY A 55 -3.78 5.23 77.16
C GLY A 55 -4.84 5.10 76.08
N LYS A 56 -6.10 4.98 76.51
CA LYS A 56 -7.28 4.96 75.64
C LYS A 56 -8.29 5.98 76.16
N GLY A 57 -9.58 5.77 75.88
CA GLY A 57 -10.67 6.59 76.37
C GLY A 57 -11.66 6.95 75.27
N ASP A 58 -12.88 7.27 75.68
CA ASP A 58 -13.99 7.63 74.81
C ASP A 58 -14.21 9.15 74.85
N PHE A 59 -13.95 9.82 73.74
CA PHE A 59 -14.01 11.26 73.60
C PHE A 59 -15.17 11.59 72.65
N GLN A 60 -16.32 11.99 73.18
CA GLN A 60 -17.54 12.23 72.40
C GLN A 60 -18.05 13.69 72.46
N SER A 61 -18.26 14.30 71.30
CA SER A 61 -18.91 15.63 71.17
C SER A 61 -18.22 16.77 71.96
N ASN A 62 -16.89 16.69 72.12
CA ASN A 62 -16.08 17.75 72.71
C ASN A 62 -15.71 18.82 71.67
N ASN A 63 -15.37 20.02 72.14
CA ASN A 63 -14.95 21.17 71.34
C ASN A 63 -13.50 21.53 71.68
N ILE A 64 -12.56 21.16 70.81
CA ILE A 64 -11.12 21.21 71.06
C ILE A 64 -10.54 22.26 70.12
N ARG A 65 -10.22 23.46 70.62
CA ARG A 65 -10.01 24.64 69.76
C ARG A 65 -8.87 25.54 70.20
N SER A 66 -8.20 26.20 69.26
CA SER A 66 -7.27 27.30 69.54
C SER A 66 -6.09 26.93 70.48
N ASN A 67 -5.72 25.65 70.53
CA ASN A 67 -4.49 25.19 71.18
C ASN A 67 -3.28 25.36 70.22
N VAL A 68 -2.04 25.10 70.65
CA VAL A 68 -0.92 24.99 69.67
C VAL A 68 -1.05 23.67 68.91
N SER A 69 -1.20 22.56 69.64
CA SER A 69 -1.59 21.23 69.16
C SER A 69 -2.91 20.83 69.82
N ASN A 70 -3.93 20.43 69.05
CA ASN A 70 -5.24 20.08 69.64
C ASN A 70 -5.22 18.69 70.31
N VAL A 71 -4.70 17.66 69.64
CA VAL A 71 -4.50 16.30 70.20
C VAL A 71 -3.20 15.69 69.73
N LEU A 72 -2.45 15.08 70.66
CA LEU A 72 -1.32 14.19 70.39
C LEU A 72 -1.68 12.74 70.83
N VAL A 73 -1.33 11.75 70.00
CA VAL A 73 -1.48 10.31 70.29
C VAL A 73 -0.17 9.58 70.00
N SER A 74 0.39 8.86 70.98
CA SER A 74 1.73 8.22 70.84
C SER A 74 1.92 6.90 71.60
N GLY A 75 2.87 6.07 71.16
CA GLY A 75 3.04 4.70 71.66
C GLY A 75 1.87 3.80 71.26
N ASP A 76 1.60 2.74 72.03
CA ASP A 76 0.44 1.86 71.84
C ASP A 76 -0.93 2.50 72.26
N ALA A 77 -1.00 3.83 72.35
CA ALA A 77 -2.22 4.56 72.66
C ALA A 77 -3.31 4.35 71.60
N ASN A 78 -4.55 4.12 72.05
CA ASN A 78 -5.67 3.77 71.18
C ASN A 78 -7.00 4.42 71.66
N PRO A 79 -7.14 5.75 71.55
CA PRO A 79 -8.34 6.50 71.94
C PRO A 79 -9.47 6.44 70.89
N TYR A 80 -10.72 6.65 71.30
CA TYR A 80 -11.90 6.67 70.43
C TYR A 80 -12.53 8.08 70.42
N PHE A 81 -12.36 8.82 69.32
CA PHE A 81 -12.90 10.16 69.12
C PHE A 81 -14.14 10.13 68.24
N LYS A 82 -15.32 10.42 68.80
CA LYS A 82 -16.61 10.43 68.10
C LYS A 82 -17.28 11.80 68.07
N SER A 83 -17.60 12.30 66.87
CA SER A 83 -18.42 13.51 66.67
C SER A 83 -17.95 14.77 67.43
N ASN A 84 -16.64 14.91 67.64
CA ASN A 84 -16.00 16.11 68.21
C ASN A 84 -15.76 17.19 67.14
N SER A 85 -15.41 18.39 67.60
CA SER A 85 -14.91 19.49 66.79
C SER A 85 -13.44 19.77 67.14
N PHE A 86 -12.55 19.83 66.13
CA PHE A 86 -11.12 20.13 66.28
C PHE A 86 -10.73 21.32 65.40
N SER A 87 -10.49 22.50 65.98
CA SER A 87 -10.28 23.70 65.16
C SER A 87 -9.23 24.69 65.65
N GLY A 88 -8.76 25.54 64.73
CA GLY A 88 -7.91 26.69 65.04
C GLY A 88 -6.54 26.38 65.67
N ALA A 89 -6.03 25.14 65.58
CA ALA A 89 -4.71 24.81 66.11
C ALA A 89 -3.59 25.40 65.26
N GLN A 90 -2.56 25.91 65.93
CA GLN A 90 -1.39 26.51 65.28
C GLN A 90 -0.56 25.48 64.50
N HIS A 91 -0.54 24.23 64.94
CA HIS A 91 0.10 23.09 64.29
C HIS A 91 -0.93 22.09 63.74
N GLU A 92 -1.44 21.18 64.58
CA GLU A 92 -2.24 20.03 64.13
C GLU A 92 -3.59 19.94 64.85
N GLY A 93 -4.64 19.52 64.13
CA GLY A 93 -5.92 19.13 64.72
C GLY A 93 -5.79 17.83 65.53
N VAL A 94 -5.17 16.81 64.95
CA VAL A 94 -4.77 15.57 65.62
C VAL A 94 -3.43 15.08 65.04
N PHE A 95 -2.46 14.73 65.90
CA PHE A 95 -1.20 14.11 65.49
C PHE A 95 -1.08 12.72 66.12
N VAL A 96 -1.06 11.68 65.28
CA VAL A 96 -0.84 10.28 65.68
C VAL A 96 0.57 9.88 65.24
N PHE A 97 1.43 9.49 66.18
CA PHE A 97 2.83 9.14 65.89
C PHE A 97 3.35 8.02 66.78
N ASP A 98 4.55 7.51 66.47
CA ASP A 98 5.27 6.48 67.24
C ASP A 98 4.38 5.29 67.59
N HIS A 99 4.00 4.51 66.58
CA HIS A 99 3.11 3.35 66.70
C HIS A 99 1.65 3.66 67.14
N GLY A 100 1.32 4.95 67.30
CA GLY A 100 0.00 5.45 67.71
C GLY A 100 -1.16 4.92 66.88
N LYS A 101 -2.26 4.61 67.56
CA LYS A 101 -3.51 4.08 66.99
C LYS A 101 -4.67 5.03 67.33
N GLY A 102 -5.86 4.50 67.51
CA GLY A 102 -7.08 5.23 67.79
C GLY A 102 -8.07 5.21 66.62
N VAL A 103 -9.29 5.64 66.90
CA VAL A 103 -10.37 5.77 65.92
C VAL A 103 -10.92 7.19 65.97
N LEU A 104 -10.97 7.86 64.83
CA LEU A 104 -11.67 9.13 64.65
C LEU A 104 -12.91 8.84 63.81
N ARG A 105 -14.11 8.88 64.40
CA ARG A 105 -15.38 8.69 63.68
C ARG A 105 -16.28 9.93 63.67
N GLY A 106 -16.69 10.39 62.49
CA GLY A 106 -17.74 11.40 62.33
C GLY A 106 -17.42 12.77 62.92
N ASN A 107 -16.14 13.12 63.09
CA ASN A 107 -15.70 14.39 63.66
C ASN A 107 -15.62 15.49 62.60
N THR A 108 -15.68 16.76 63.04
CA THR A 108 -15.36 17.93 62.20
C THR A 108 -13.97 18.45 62.57
N ILE A 109 -13.11 18.65 61.57
CA ILE A 109 -11.74 19.16 61.75
C ILE A 109 -11.58 20.34 60.79
N ASP A 110 -11.47 21.59 61.28
CA ASP A 110 -11.32 22.76 60.39
C ASP A 110 -10.44 23.92 60.92
N GLY A 111 -9.82 24.65 59.98
CA GLY A 111 -9.07 25.87 60.29
C GLY A 111 -7.79 25.70 61.15
N ASN A 112 -7.23 24.50 61.24
CA ASN A 112 -5.90 24.25 61.81
C ASN A 112 -4.82 24.44 60.72
N ASN A 113 -3.53 24.42 61.07
CA ASN A 113 -2.48 24.43 60.03
C ASN A 113 -2.43 23.11 59.23
N VAL A 114 -2.46 21.96 59.90
CA VAL A 114 -2.74 20.63 59.31
C VAL A 114 -3.90 19.96 60.07
N GLY A 115 -4.79 19.27 59.35
CA GLY A 115 -5.96 18.64 59.95
C GLY A 115 -5.59 17.41 60.79
N ILE A 116 -5.06 16.39 60.15
CA ILE A 116 -4.51 15.19 60.80
C ILE A 116 -3.08 14.93 60.30
N VAL A 117 -2.17 14.58 61.22
CA VAL A 117 -0.83 14.07 60.90
C VAL A 117 -0.73 12.61 61.36
N ILE A 118 -0.16 11.74 60.52
CA ILE A 118 0.13 10.33 60.83
C ILE A 118 1.62 10.08 60.54
N ALA A 119 2.40 9.70 61.54
CA ALA A 119 3.86 9.52 61.39
C ALA A 119 4.42 8.30 62.14
N LEU A 120 5.67 7.94 61.87
CA LEU A 120 6.47 7.02 62.70
C LEU A 120 5.71 5.71 63.01
N ASP A 121 5.34 4.99 61.94
CA ASP A 121 4.66 3.69 61.99
C ASP A 121 3.26 3.69 62.64
N ALA A 122 2.67 4.87 62.90
CA ALA A 122 1.30 5.02 63.39
C ALA A 122 0.25 4.48 62.40
N ASN A 123 -0.85 3.95 62.93
CA ASN A 123 -1.93 3.32 62.18
C ASN A 123 -3.33 3.55 62.83
N PRO A 124 -3.86 4.79 62.77
CA PRO A 124 -5.22 5.10 63.23
C PRO A 124 -6.30 4.74 62.20
N ILE A 125 -7.53 4.55 62.66
CA ILE A 125 -8.73 4.45 61.81
C ILE A 125 -9.41 5.82 61.76
N ILE A 126 -9.76 6.28 60.55
CA ILE A 126 -10.34 7.62 60.31
C ILE A 126 -11.57 7.42 59.42
N GLU A 127 -12.77 7.49 60.00
CA GLU A 127 -14.04 7.11 59.38
C GLU A 127 -15.07 8.26 59.41
N GLU A 128 -15.78 8.53 58.31
CA GLU A 128 -16.93 9.48 58.27
C GLU A 128 -16.61 10.95 58.67
N ASN A 129 -15.34 11.36 58.79
CA ASN A 129 -14.97 12.70 59.25
C ASN A 129 -15.06 13.75 58.14
N ARG A 130 -15.20 15.01 58.55
CA ARG A 130 -15.23 16.19 57.68
C ARG A 130 -14.04 17.10 57.95
N ILE A 131 -13.06 17.10 57.04
CA ILE A 131 -11.73 17.72 57.22
C ILE A 131 -11.56 18.84 56.19
N SER A 132 -11.58 20.10 56.64
CA SER A 132 -11.66 21.22 55.70
C SER A 132 -10.95 22.50 56.11
N LYS A 133 -10.71 23.37 55.14
CA LYS A 133 -10.18 24.74 55.34
C LYS A 133 -8.84 24.80 56.10
N GLN A 134 -8.06 23.72 56.19
CA GLN A 134 -6.74 23.76 56.83
C GLN A 134 -5.80 24.71 56.06
N VAL A 135 -4.83 25.32 56.74
CA VAL A 135 -3.89 26.27 56.12
C VAL A 135 -2.97 25.57 55.11
N SER A 136 -2.51 24.34 55.40
CA SER A 136 -1.74 23.50 54.48
C SER A 136 -2.53 22.25 54.06
N HIS A 137 -2.45 21.15 54.81
CA HIS A 137 -2.98 19.85 54.37
C HIS A 137 -4.18 19.40 55.19
N GLY A 138 -5.15 18.73 54.54
CA GLY A 138 -6.22 18.02 55.24
C GLY A 138 -5.66 16.86 56.08
N MET A 139 -4.92 15.95 55.43
CA MET A 139 -4.10 14.93 56.07
C MET A 139 -2.64 15.00 55.59
N HIS A 140 -1.69 14.74 56.47
CA HIS A 140 -0.28 14.50 56.14
C HIS A 140 0.18 13.16 56.74
N ILE A 141 0.58 12.22 55.88
CA ILE A 141 0.93 10.85 56.26
C ILE A 141 2.39 10.62 55.84
N HIS A 142 3.30 10.50 56.80
CA HIS A 142 4.73 10.46 56.53
C HIS A 142 5.49 9.44 57.38
N THR A 143 6.77 9.23 57.05
CA THR A 143 7.72 8.40 57.83
C THR A 143 7.13 7.04 58.25
N ARG A 144 6.73 6.23 57.25
CA ARG A 144 6.06 4.92 57.42
C ARG A 144 4.69 4.92 58.09
N GLY A 145 4.05 6.08 58.26
CA GLY A 145 2.64 6.16 58.66
C GLY A 145 1.75 5.33 57.71
N GLN A 146 0.80 4.60 58.30
CA GLN A 146 -0.17 3.77 57.57
C GLN A 146 -1.54 4.44 57.66
N GLY A 147 -2.46 3.89 58.46
CA GLY A 147 -3.79 4.45 58.68
C GLY A 147 -4.83 3.89 57.70
N VAL A 148 -6.04 3.74 58.21
CA VAL A 148 -7.22 3.27 57.45
C VAL A 148 -8.23 4.40 57.39
N ILE A 149 -8.40 4.98 56.20
CA ILE A 149 -9.12 6.23 55.95
C ILE A 149 -10.34 5.94 55.08
N THR A 150 -11.54 5.96 55.66
CA THR A 150 -12.77 5.51 55.00
C THR A 150 -13.93 6.51 55.06
N ASN A 151 -14.62 6.69 53.94
CA ASN A 151 -15.86 7.47 53.83
C ASN A 151 -15.76 8.93 54.35
N ASN A 152 -14.57 9.56 54.31
CA ASN A 152 -14.36 10.92 54.80
C ASN A 152 -14.58 11.97 53.69
N ASP A 153 -14.96 13.18 54.10
CA ASP A 153 -14.96 14.39 53.27
C ASP A 153 -13.68 15.20 53.53
N LEU A 154 -12.81 15.34 52.52
CA LEU A 154 -11.63 16.21 52.59
C LEU A 154 -11.71 17.28 51.52
N PHE A 155 -11.83 18.56 51.92
CA PHE A 155 -12.04 19.63 50.95
C PHE A 155 -11.61 21.05 51.37
N GLY A 156 -11.38 21.92 50.38
CA GLY A 156 -11.11 23.35 50.61
C GLY A 156 -9.76 23.68 51.26
N ASN A 157 -8.86 22.69 51.36
CA ASN A 157 -7.59 22.79 52.09
C ASN A 157 -6.52 23.57 51.31
N GLY A 158 -5.61 24.24 52.02
CA GLY A 158 -4.79 25.34 51.48
C GLY A 158 -3.66 24.95 50.52
N VAL A 159 -3.13 23.74 50.66
CA VAL A 159 -2.20 23.11 49.71
C VAL A 159 -2.89 21.91 49.09
N SER A 160 -2.98 20.79 49.81
CA SER A 160 -3.66 19.58 49.34
C SER A 160 -4.68 19.05 50.35
N ASN A 161 -5.60 18.20 49.88
CA ASN A 161 -6.49 17.48 50.79
C ASN A 161 -5.73 16.36 51.50
N ILE A 162 -4.82 15.66 50.80
CA ILE A 162 -3.96 14.62 51.36
C ILE A 162 -2.52 14.80 50.84
N PHE A 163 -1.53 14.57 51.71
CA PHE A 163 -0.11 14.51 51.36
C PHE A 163 0.52 13.26 51.99
N VAL A 164 1.25 12.48 51.20
CA VAL A 164 1.82 11.19 51.58
C VAL A 164 3.30 11.14 51.18
N ASP A 165 4.20 10.96 52.14
CA ASP A 165 5.66 10.97 51.89
C ASP A 165 6.47 9.96 52.72
N SER A 166 7.79 9.89 52.46
CA SER A 166 8.78 9.15 53.27
C SER A 166 8.39 7.71 53.58
N ASN A 167 8.06 6.94 52.55
CA ASN A 167 7.66 5.52 52.63
C ASN A 167 6.40 5.24 53.47
N ALA A 168 5.50 6.22 53.62
CA ALA A 168 4.15 5.97 54.13
C ALA A 168 3.35 5.01 53.22
N ASN A 169 2.35 4.32 53.80
CA ASN A 169 1.54 3.30 53.12
C ASN A 169 0.08 3.29 53.66
N PRO A 170 -0.73 4.32 53.35
CA PRO A 170 -2.10 4.42 53.84
C PRO A 170 -3.09 3.60 53.01
N SER A 171 -4.25 3.27 53.60
CA SER A 171 -5.38 2.61 52.91
C SER A 171 -6.59 3.54 52.88
N LEU A 172 -7.00 3.97 51.68
CA LEU A 172 -8.09 4.93 51.45
C LEU A 172 -9.25 4.27 50.70
N CYS A 173 -10.45 4.19 51.30
CA CYS A 173 -11.64 3.64 50.66
C CYS A 173 -12.87 4.56 50.74
N GLY A 174 -13.55 4.84 49.62
CA GLY A 174 -14.84 5.53 49.63
C GLY A 174 -14.82 7.02 49.99
N ASN A 175 -13.65 7.68 50.03
CA ASN A 175 -13.54 9.07 50.45
C ASN A 175 -13.90 10.05 49.32
N ARG A 176 -14.35 11.26 49.68
CA ARG A 176 -14.58 12.37 48.75
C ARG A 176 -13.51 13.44 48.95
N ILE A 177 -12.73 13.72 47.90
CA ILE A 177 -11.48 14.50 47.96
C ILE A 177 -11.57 15.61 46.92
N TYR A 178 -12.00 16.80 47.34
CA TYR A 178 -12.46 17.84 46.41
C TYR A 178 -12.09 19.28 46.79
N GLU A 179 -12.20 20.24 45.86
CA GLU A 179 -11.97 21.68 46.10
C GLU A 179 -10.63 22.07 46.77
N SER A 180 -9.57 21.26 46.69
CA SER A 180 -8.23 21.66 47.18
C SER A 180 -7.75 22.93 46.47
N LYS A 181 -7.05 23.82 47.19
CA LYS A 181 -6.54 25.08 46.61
C LYS A 181 -5.34 24.87 45.68
N LYS A 182 -4.63 23.74 45.82
CA LYS A 182 -3.79 23.14 44.77
C LYS A 182 -4.28 21.70 44.52
N ASP A 183 -3.41 20.71 44.54
CA ASP A 183 -3.66 19.33 44.16
C ASP A 183 -4.46 18.52 45.21
N GLY A 184 -5.23 17.52 44.79
CA GLY A 184 -6.09 16.74 45.69
C GLY A 184 -5.29 15.83 46.62
N ILE A 185 -4.56 14.87 46.05
CA ILE A 185 -3.64 13.96 46.73
C ILE A 185 -2.23 14.17 46.16
N ILE A 186 -1.21 14.26 47.01
CA ILE A 186 0.21 14.30 46.60
C ILE A 186 0.92 13.11 47.24
N ILE A 187 1.66 12.33 46.44
CA ILE A 187 2.35 11.09 46.83
C ILE A 187 3.81 11.18 46.38
N THR A 188 4.76 11.19 47.31
CA THR A 188 6.16 11.52 47.03
C THR A 188 7.15 10.70 47.89
N CYS A 189 8.46 10.84 47.62
CA CYS A 189 9.54 10.27 48.44
C CYS A 189 9.37 8.78 48.80
N GLY A 190 9.13 7.94 47.79
CA GLY A 190 8.93 6.48 47.96
C GLY A 190 7.65 6.07 48.70
N ALA A 191 6.69 6.99 48.88
CA ALA A 191 5.37 6.65 49.43
C ALA A 191 4.61 5.67 48.52
N THR A 192 3.81 4.83 49.17
CA THR A 192 2.93 3.84 48.55
C THR A 192 1.49 4.09 49.02
N GLY A 193 0.70 3.03 49.20
CA GLY A 193 -0.70 3.12 49.63
C GLY A 193 -1.68 2.57 48.61
N VAL A 194 -2.88 2.27 49.09
CA VAL A 194 -3.96 1.67 48.30
C VAL A 194 -5.19 2.57 48.36
N TYR A 195 -5.67 2.97 47.20
CA TYR A 195 -6.69 3.99 47.00
C TYR A 195 -7.84 3.35 46.21
N ARG A 196 -8.96 3.03 46.88
CA ARG A 196 -10.12 2.36 46.28
C ARG A 196 -11.40 3.20 46.34
N GLN A 197 -12.17 3.21 45.25
CA GLN A 197 -13.55 3.73 45.24
C GLN A 197 -13.69 5.18 45.77
N ASN A 198 -12.64 5.99 45.66
CA ASN A 198 -12.65 7.39 46.08
C ASN A 198 -13.15 8.27 44.93
N HIS A 199 -13.82 9.37 45.28
CA HIS A 199 -14.23 10.41 44.34
C HIS A 199 -13.29 11.60 44.47
N ILE A 200 -12.43 11.80 43.48
CA ILE A 200 -11.38 12.84 43.46
C ILE A 200 -11.76 13.86 42.40
N HIS A 201 -12.34 15.01 42.79
CA HIS A 201 -12.96 15.93 41.83
C HIS A 201 -12.84 17.41 42.17
N SER A 202 -13.02 18.29 41.18
CA SER A 202 -13.13 19.75 41.39
C SER A 202 -11.93 20.41 42.10
N ASN A 203 -10.77 19.74 42.11
CA ASN A 203 -9.53 20.21 42.70
C ASN A 203 -8.87 21.25 41.77
N LYS A 204 -8.19 22.27 42.33
CA LYS A 204 -7.64 23.39 41.54
C LYS A 204 -6.29 23.07 40.89
N GLY A 205 -5.50 22.19 41.50
CA GLY A 205 -4.34 21.55 40.89
C GLY A 205 -4.76 20.27 40.18
N SER A 206 -3.88 19.27 40.21
CA SER A 206 -4.17 17.93 39.71
C SER A 206 -5.04 17.17 40.73
N GLY A 207 -5.82 16.17 40.29
CA GLY A 207 -6.55 15.29 41.21
C GLY A 207 -5.60 14.49 42.10
N VAL A 208 -4.58 13.88 41.47
CA VAL A 208 -3.47 13.17 42.12
C VAL A 208 -2.15 13.63 41.50
N VAL A 209 -1.10 13.79 42.32
CA VAL A 209 0.29 13.95 41.89
C VAL A 209 1.13 12.79 42.45
N VAL A 210 1.93 12.14 41.61
CA VAL A 210 2.88 11.09 41.99
C VAL A 210 4.27 11.48 41.50
N GLU A 211 5.25 11.53 42.42
CA GLU A 211 6.60 12.01 42.14
C GLU A 211 7.65 11.32 43.03
N ASN A 212 8.94 11.54 42.75
CA ASN A 212 10.07 11.14 43.59
C ASN A 212 9.98 9.67 44.07
N LEU A 213 9.87 8.74 43.12
CA LEU A 213 9.74 7.29 43.32
C LEU A 213 8.46 6.82 44.06
N GLY A 214 7.44 7.66 44.23
CA GLY A 214 6.14 7.22 44.74
C GLY A 214 5.49 6.14 43.87
N ASP A 215 4.91 5.10 44.48
CA ASP A 215 4.37 3.91 43.79
C ASP A 215 3.03 3.44 44.41
N PRO A 216 1.92 4.19 44.22
CA PRO A 216 0.60 3.88 44.80
C PRO A 216 -0.25 2.95 43.93
N GLU A 217 -1.23 2.26 44.51
CA GLU A 217 -2.25 1.51 43.77
C GLU A 217 -3.62 2.20 43.83
N PHE A 218 -4.11 2.70 42.70
CA PHE A 218 -5.45 3.26 42.51
C PHE A 218 -6.34 2.25 41.78
N GLU A 219 -7.39 1.76 42.43
CA GLU A 219 -8.37 0.81 41.86
C GLU A 219 -9.82 1.32 41.99
N ASP A 220 -10.61 1.23 40.91
CA ASP A 220 -12.04 1.56 40.90
C ASP A 220 -12.39 3.01 41.38
N ASN A 221 -11.51 4.00 41.19
CA ASN A 221 -11.76 5.41 41.59
C ASN A 221 -12.38 6.26 40.46
N GLU A 222 -13.11 7.30 40.84
CA GLU A 222 -13.66 8.33 39.96
C GLU A 222 -12.78 9.59 40.06
N ILE A 223 -12.13 10.00 38.97
CA ILE A 223 -11.15 11.11 38.96
C ILE A 223 -11.56 12.12 37.88
N SER A 224 -12.29 13.18 38.26
CA SER A 224 -13.01 14.01 37.29
C SER A 224 -13.09 15.52 37.60
N ASN A 225 -13.38 16.32 36.57
CA ASN A 225 -13.70 17.75 36.70
C ASN A 225 -12.63 18.60 37.42
N GLY A 226 -11.35 18.18 37.38
CA GLY A 226 -10.23 18.98 37.88
C GLY A 226 -9.87 20.15 36.96
N LEU A 227 -9.32 21.23 37.53
CA LEU A 227 -8.84 22.39 36.75
C LEU A 227 -7.48 22.18 36.07
N SER A 228 -6.85 21.01 36.30
CA SER A 228 -5.60 20.59 35.67
C SER A 228 -5.72 19.13 35.18
N TYR A 229 -4.73 18.28 35.47
CA TYR A 229 -4.75 16.85 35.17
C TYR A 229 -5.58 16.05 36.19
N GLY A 230 -6.18 14.92 35.77
CA GLY A 230 -6.76 13.96 36.71
C GLY A 230 -5.67 13.31 37.58
N VAL A 231 -4.67 12.71 36.94
CA VAL A 231 -3.43 12.22 37.54
C VAL A 231 -2.21 12.84 36.85
N PHE A 232 -1.22 13.29 37.62
CA PHE A 232 0.05 13.79 37.11
C PHE A 232 1.21 12.97 37.70
N ILE A 233 2.05 12.37 36.85
CA ILE A 233 3.19 11.55 37.27
C ILE A 233 4.48 12.10 36.66
N LYS A 234 5.49 12.34 37.50
CA LYS A 234 6.78 12.92 37.12
C LYS A 234 7.90 12.42 38.02
N ASP A 235 9.13 12.87 37.77
CA ASP A 235 10.32 12.69 38.63
C ASP A 235 10.50 11.24 39.12
N ASP A 236 10.64 10.31 38.16
CA ASP A 236 10.71 8.84 38.36
C ASP A 236 9.52 8.22 39.15
N GLY A 237 8.40 8.93 39.25
CA GLY A 237 7.14 8.45 39.85
C GLY A 237 6.51 7.28 39.08
N LYS A 238 5.75 6.45 39.79
CA LYS A 238 5.22 5.17 39.32
C LYS A 238 3.73 5.04 39.63
N GLY A 239 3.28 3.88 40.09
CA GLY A 239 1.91 3.60 40.45
C GLY A 239 1.20 2.64 39.50
N ARG A 240 0.17 1.99 40.05
CA ARG A 240 -0.73 1.06 39.39
C ARG A 240 -2.12 1.68 39.35
N PHE A 241 -2.68 1.83 38.16
CA PHE A 241 -4.01 2.40 37.94
C PHE A 241 -4.87 1.33 37.27
N LEU A 242 -5.88 0.82 37.99
CA LEU A 242 -6.74 -0.28 37.58
C LEU A 242 -8.22 0.15 37.58
N LYS A 243 -8.92 0.04 36.43
CA LYS A 243 -10.37 0.32 36.28
C LYS A 243 -10.86 1.70 36.75
N ASN A 244 -9.98 2.68 36.92
CA ASN A 244 -10.39 4.03 37.29
C ASN A 244 -11.09 4.72 36.10
N ASN A 245 -11.98 5.66 36.41
CA ASN A 245 -12.74 6.40 35.42
C ASN A 245 -12.29 7.88 35.41
N PHE A 246 -11.93 8.39 34.24
CA PHE A 246 -11.31 9.70 34.04
C PHE A 246 -12.13 10.53 33.03
N HIS A 247 -12.71 11.65 33.47
CA HIS A 247 -13.49 12.55 32.60
C HIS A 247 -13.50 14.02 33.05
N GLY A 248 -13.79 14.94 32.12
CA GLY A 248 -13.97 16.37 32.42
C GLY A 248 -12.74 17.11 32.98
N ASN A 249 -11.57 16.46 33.09
CA ASN A 249 -10.35 17.08 33.60
C ASN A 249 -9.75 18.04 32.57
N THR A 250 -9.53 19.29 32.97
CA THR A 250 -9.32 20.42 32.05
C THR A 250 -8.05 20.30 31.18
N SER A 251 -6.99 19.67 31.69
CA SER A 251 -5.71 19.53 30.97
C SER A 251 -5.54 18.16 30.31
N ALA A 252 -5.77 17.07 31.06
CA ALA A 252 -5.82 15.69 30.56
C ALA A 252 -6.37 14.74 31.65
N GLY A 253 -6.80 13.53 31.29
CA GLY A 253 -7.08 12.47 32.26
C GLY A 253 -5.83 12.07 33.05
N MET A 254 -4.72 11.80 32.35
CA MET A 254 -3.41 11.54 32.95
C MET A 254 -2.27 12.21 32.18
N CYS A 255 -1.24 12.73 32.86
CA CYS A 255 -0.01 13.26 32.24
C CYS A 255 1.25 12.61 32.83
N LEU A 256 2.19 12.20 31.97
CA LEU A 256 3.46 11.56 32.34
C LEU A 256 4.66 12.38 31.85
N GLU A 257 5.57 12.73 32.76
CA GLU A 257 6.77 13.55 32.55
C GLU A 257 8.01 12.95 33.24
N THR A 258 9.19 13.52 32.97
CA THR A 258 10.47 13.28 33.68
C THR A 258 10.68 11.83 34.15
N GLY A 259 10.73 10.90 33.18
CA GLY A 259 11.02 9.49 33.45
C GLY A 259 9.90 8.66 34.10
N ALA A 260 8.69 9.19 34.30
CA ALA A 260 7.58 8.46 34.93
C ALA A 260 7.29 7.07 34.34
N MET A 261 7.03 6.07 35.20
CA MET A 261 6.88 4.65 34.83
C MET A 261 5.63 3.95 35.41
N PRO A 262 4.39 4.38 35.10
CA PRO A 262 3.18 3.74 35.61
C PRO A 262 2.76 2.47 34.84
N SER A 263 1.92 1.67 35.51
CA SER A 263 1.13 0.58 34.92
C SER A 263 -0.35 0.96 34.95
N VAL A 264 -0.97 1.09 33.77
CA VAL A 264 -2.33 1.63 33.59
C VAL A 264 -3.17 0.59 32.85
N LYS A 265 -4.07 -0.08 33.57
CA LYS A 265 -4.82 -1.24 33.09
C LYS A 265 -6.35 -1.12 33.26
N ASP A 266 -7.09 -1.51 32.23
CA ASP A 266 -8.56 -1.61 32.21
C ASP A 266 -9.32 -0.32 32.62
N ASN A 267 -8.66 0.85 32.60
CA ASN A 267 -9.25 2.16 32.95
C ASN A 267 -10.05 2.74 31.76
N HIS A 268 -10.91 3.70 32.07
CA HIS A 268 -11.72 4.42 31.08
C HIS A 268 -11.36 5.91 31.06
N PHE A 269 -10.98 6.42 29.89
CA PHE A 269 -10.64 7.83 29.64
C PHE A 269 -11.64 8.40 28.65
N HIS A 270 -12.63 9.16 29.14
CA HIS A 270 -13.71 9.67 28.30
C HIS A 270 -14.02 11.15 28.52
N ASP A 271 -14.57 11.80 27.51
CA ASP A 271 -15.08 13.18 27.57
C ASP A 271 -14.07 14.19 28.20
N CYS A 272 -12.76 13.97 28.01
CA CYS A 272 -11.75 14.95 28.43
C CYS A 272 -11.71 16.11 27.41
N PRO A 273 -11.79 17.38 27.84
CA PRO A 273 -11.71 18.56 26.95
C PRO A 273 -10.41 18.71 26.15
N ARG A 274 -9.40 17.86 26.42
CA ARG A 274 -8.15 17.76 25.66
C ARG A 274 -7.80 16.30 25.41
N SER A 275 -6.75 15.78 26.04
CA SER A 275 -6.30 14.39 25.85
C SER A 275 -6.77 13.47 26.98
N GLY A 276 -7.07 12.21 26.66
CA GLY A 276 -7.22 11.17 27.68
C GLY A 276 -5.90 10.99 28.45
N ILE A 277 -4.81 10.80 27.72
CA ILE A 277 -3.44 10.70 28.29
C ILE A 277 -2.44 11.56 27.49
N VAL A 278 -1.46 12.14 28.19
CA VAL A 278 -0.27 12.78 27.61
C VAL A 278 0.98 12.07 28.13
N VAL A 279 1.92 11.74 27.24
CA VAL A 279 3.21 11.10 27.60
C VAL A 279 4.36 11.86 26.96
N ARG A 280 5.27 12.40 27.78
CA ARG A 280 6.35 13.30 27.35
C ARG A 280 7.58 13.22 28.23
N ASP A 281 8.59 14.01 27.88
CA ASP A 281 9.87 14.16 28.61
C ASP A 281 10.47 12.80 29.02
N GLU A 282 10.69 11.96 27.99
CA GLU A 282 11.27 10.61 28.07
C GLU A 282 10.48 9.57 28.91
N ALA A 283 9.27 9.90 29.41
CA ALA A 283 8.46 8.99 30.23
C ALA A 283 8.04 7.67 29.51
N PHE A 284 7.85 6.61 30.31
CA PHE A 284 7.61 5.23 29.88
C PHE A 284 6.39 4.63 30.58
N GLY A 285 5.19 4.95 30.10
CA GLY A 285 3.95 4.32 30.58
C GLY A 285 3.65 2.99 29.88
N THR A 286 3.08 2.03 30.63
CA THR A 286 2.51 0.79 30.07
C THR A 286 1.00 0.80 30.20
N PHE A 287 0.30 0.57 29.08
CA PHE A 287 -1.14 0.75 28.95
C PHE A 287 -1.80 -0.50 28.34
N SER A 288 -2.63 -1.21 29.11
CA SER A 288 -3.30 -2.42 28.63
C SER A 288 -4.81 -2.44 28.88
N GLY A 289 -5.60 -2.79 27.86
CA GLY A 289 -7.06 -3.03 28.02
C GLY A 289 -7.90 -1.79 28.34
N ASN A 290 -7.32 -0.58 28.32
CA ASN A 290 -8.03 0.66 28.61
C ASN A 290 -8.93 1.07 27.43
N SER A 291 -9.98 1.84 27.71
CA SER A 291 -10.85 2.48 26.72
C SER A 291 -10.63 4.00 26.66
N PHE A 292 -10.65 4.55 25.45
CA PHE A 292 -10.45 5.97 25.14
C PHE A 292 -11.58 6.48 24.25
N GLU A 293 -12.52 7.25 24.79
CA GLU A 293 -13.75 7.65 24.08
C GLU A 293 -14.00 9.18 24.09
N ASN A 294 -14.42 9.74 22.95
CA ASN A 294 -14.88 11.15 22.83
C ASN A 294 -13.90 12.24 23.32
N ASN A 295 -12.61 11.95 23.45
CA ASN A 295 -11.62 12.94 23.90
C ASN A 295 -11.33 13.95 22.77
N PHE A 296 -11.34 15.25 23.10
CA PHE A 296 -11.48 16.34 22.11
C PHE A 296 -10.16 16.83 21.47
N PHE A 297 -9.01 16.40 21.95
CA PHE A 297 -7.70 16.65 21.32
C PHE A 297 -6.92 15.37 20.98
N SER A 298 -7.09 14.30 21.77
CA SER A 298 -6.73 12.93 21.39
C SER A 298 -7.15 11.93 22.46
N GLY A 299 -7.24 10.64 22.12
CA GLY A 299 -7.20 9.59 23.17
C GLY A 299 -5.85 9.62 23.90
N VAL A 300 -4.76 9.67 23.12
CA VAL A 300 -3.37 9.77 23.62
C VAL A 300 -2.55 10.76 22.81
N LEU A 301 -1.82 11.65 23.49
CA LEU A 301 -0.75 12.47 22.92
C LEU A 301 0.62 11.93 23.37
N VAL A 302 1.56 11.80 22.45
CA VAL A 302 2.96 11.45 22.74
C VAL A 302 3.89 12.51 22.14
N GLU A 303 4.61 13.22 22.99
CA GLU A 303 5.50 14.33 22.63
C GLU A 303 6.86 14.23 23.34
N SER A 304 7.77 15.19 23.12
CA SER A 304 9.08 15.35 23.78
C SER A 304 9.83 14.04 24.11
N GLY A 305 9.96 13.16 23.12
CA GLY A 305 10.70 11.90 23.28
C GLY A 305 10.04 10.82 24.16
N GLY A 306 8.79 10.98 24.61
CA GLY A 306 8.04 9.96 25.37
C GLY A 306 7.95 8.61 24.64
N LYS A 307 7.89 7.49 25.39
CA LYS A 307 8.10 6.12 24.85
C LYS A 307 7.05 5.07 25.31
N PRO A 308 5.74 5.38 25.32
CA PRO A 308 4.73 4.47 25.87
C PRO A 308 4.51 3.18 25.06
N VAL A 309 3.96 2.17 25.74
CA VAL A 309 3.56 0.88 25.16
C VAL A 309 2.07 0.65 25.38
N PHE A 310 1.31 0.52 24.29
CA PHE A 310 -0.14 0.29 24.27
C PHE A 310 -0.46 -1.11 23.75
N PHE A 311 -1.02 -1.97 24.61
CA PHE A 311 -1.39 -3.35 24.31
C PHE A 311 -2.90 -3.58 24.47
N GLY A 312 -3.62 -3.91 23.38
CA GLY A 312 -5.02 -4.35 23.46
C GLY A 312 -6.03 -3.31 23.96
N ASN A 313 -5.73 -2.02 23.82
CA ASN A 313 -6.63 -0.92 24.20
C ASN A 313 -7.68 -0.64 23.09
N ILE A 314 -8.78 0.02 23.46
CA ILE A 314 -9.86 0.39 22.54
C ILE A 314 -9.95 1.92 22.44
N PHE A 315 -10.02 2.44 21.21
CA PHE A 315 -10.14 3.86 20.92
C PHE A 315 -11.37 4.11 20.07
N THR A 316 -12.28 4.96 20.54
CA THR A 316 -13.59 5.27 19.94
C THR A 316 -13.79 6.78 19.80
N HIS A 317 -14.11 7.27 18.60
CA HIS A 317 -14.61 8.63 18.33
C HIS A 317 -13.78 9.82 18.89
N ASN A 318 -12.50 9.64 19.23
CA ASN A 318 -11.63 10.74 19.64
C ASN A 318 -11.23 11.63 18.44
N GLU A 319 -11.13 12.94 18.66
CA GLU A 319 -10.82 13.92 17.61
C GLU A 319 -9.59 14.77 17.97
N PRO A 320 -8.86 15.31 16.97
CA PRO A 320 -8.88 14.94 15.55
C PRO A 320 -8.24 13.56 15.28
N ALA A 321 -7.55 12.96 16.26
CA ALA A 321 -6.96 11.63 16.15
C ALA A 321 -7.04 10.85 17.47
N SER A 322 -7.22 9.53 17.40
CA SER A 322 -7.20 8.69 18.61
C SER A 322 -5.83 8.60 19.26
N VAL A 323 -4.75 8.63 18.46
CA VAL A 323 -3.38 8.81 18.96
C VAL A 323 -2.65 9.83 18.10
N SER A 324 -1.99 10.80 18.73
CA SER A 324 -1.10 11.78 18.10
C SER A 324 0.33 11.59 18.60
N VAL A 325 1.31 11.47 17.69
CA VAL A 325 2.74 11.38 18.02
C VAL A 325 3.50 12.49 17.30
N VAL A 326 4.23 13.29 18.08
CA VAL A 326 4.92 14.53 17.65
C VAL A 326 6.27 14.71 18.36
N CYS A 327 7.07 15.70 17.97
CA CYS A 327 8.20 16.22 18.76
C CYS A 327 9.18 15.14 19.28
N ASN A 328 9.68 14.28 18.39
CA ASN A 328 10.51 13.10 18.64
C ASN A 328 9.86 11.97 19.47
N GLY A 329 8.57 12.08 19.79
CA GLY A 329 7.78 11.03 20.43
C GLY A 329 7.90 9.68 19.72
N SER A 330 7.83 8.61 20.49
CA SER A 330 8.02 7.22 20.05
C SER A 330 6.95 6.33 20.69
N GLY A 331 6.64 5.17 20.10
CA GLY A 331 5.59 4.33 20.68
C GLY A 331 5.51 2.94 20.09
N THR A 332 5.00 2.01 20.88
CA THR A 332 4.68 0.64 20.44
C THR A 332 3.21 0.36 20.69
N PHE A 333 2.46 0.10 19.62
CA PHE A 333 1.03 -0.13 19.61
C PHE A 333 0.78 -1.56 19.11
N GLU A 334 0.36 -2.46 19.98
CA GLU A 334 0.05 -3.85 19.61
C GLU A 334 -1.38 -4.27 20.01
N TYR A 335 -2.07 -5.00 19.13
CA TYR A 335 -3.43 -5.55 19.34
C TYR A 335 -4.55 -4.53 19.66
N ASN A 336 -4.30 -3.22 19.55
CA ASN A 336 -5.29 -2.19 19.85
C ASN A 336 -6.38 -2.12 18.74
N SER A 337 -7.57 -1.64 19.10
CA SER A 337 -8.67 -1.38 18.17
C SER A 337 -8.99 0.11 18.08
N PHE A 338 -8.83 0.69 16.89
CA PHE A 338 -9.19 2.06 16.55
C PHE A 338 -10.49 2.05 15.74
N ILE A 339 -11.52 2.74 16.22
CA ILE A 339 -12.89 2.66 15.69
C ILE A 339 -13.49 4.06 15.56
N GLY A 340 -13.83 4.45 14.32
CA GLY A 340 -14.39 5.77 14.02
C GLY A 340 -13.39 6.92 14.18
N GLY A 341 -13.93 8.13 14.31
CA GLY A 341 -13.16 9.39 14.33
C GLY A 341 -12.52 9.75 12.98
N PRO A 342 -11.88 10.93 12.87
CA PRO A 342 -11.19 11.32 11.64
C PRO A 342 -9.96 10.43 11.37
N LYS A 343 -9.12 10.22 12.40
CA LYS A 343 -7.87 9.47 12.30
C LYS A 343 -7.66 8.50 13.46
N GLY A 344 -7.10 7.33 13.16
CA GLY A 344 -6.71 6.34 14.17
C GLY A 344 -5.39 6.74 14.85
N VAL A 345 -4.30 6.76 14.08
CA VAL A 345 -3.00 7.30 14.54
C VAL A 345 -2.49 8.36 13.56
N GLN A 346 -2.14 9.54 14.08
CA GLN A 346 -1.47 10.62 13.35
C GLN A 346 -0.02 10.77 13.83
N LEU A 347 0.92 10.80 12.88
CA LEU A 347 2.34 11.05 13.12
C LEU A 347 2.73 12.34 12.37
N VAL A 348 3.13 13.40 13.09
CA VAL A 348 3.56 14.71 12.51
C VAL A 348 4.77 15.29 13.27
N ASP A 349 5.29 16.44 12.84
CA ASP A 349 6.29 17.27 13.56
C ASP A 349 7.59 16.56 14.04
N GLY A 350 8.00 15.53 13.30
CA GLY A 350 9.19 14.72 13.55
C GLY A 350 8.98 13.69 14.65
N VAL A 351 9.17 12.40 14.36
CA VAL A 351 8.93 11.30 15.33
C VAL A 351 10.14 10.37 15.43
N GLY A 352 10.30 9.74 16.58
CA GLY A 352 11.41 8.82 16.85
C GLY A 352 11.20 7.45 16.19
N THR A 353 10.83 6.45 16.99
CA THR A 353 10.49 5.10 16.51
C THR A 353 9.05 4.76 16.84
N VAL A 354 8.25 4.44 15.83
CA VAL A 354 6.84 4.06 15.98
C VAL A 354 6.61 2.68 15.37
N LYS A 355 6.07 1.77 16.18
CA LYS A 355 5.73 0.39 15.78
C LYS A 355 4.24 0.15 15.95
N MET A 356 3.59 -0.37 14.92
CA MET A 356 2.19 -0.79 14.96
C MET A 356 2.10 -2.24 14.50
N ARG A 357 1.66 -3.16 15.38
CA ARG A 357 1.51 -4.59 15.07
C ARG A 357 0.14 -5.14 15.48
N PHE A 358 -0.47 -5.99 14.66
CA PHE A 358 -1.72 -6.69 15.00
C PHE A 358 -2.93 -5.80 15.36
N ASN A 359 -2.86 -4.48 15.13
CA ASN A 359 -3.95 -3.55 15.45
C ASN A 359 -5.08 -3.65 14.40
N LYS A 360 -6.28 -3.28 14.83
CA LYS A 360 -7.47 -3.17 13.99
C LYS A 360 -7.83 -1.69 13.80
N PHE A 361 -8.00 -1.26 12.55
CA PHE A 361 -8.49 0.07 12.20
C PHE A 361 -9.80 -0.04 11.40
N GLU A 362 -10.91 0.45 11.96
CA GLU A 362 -12.23 0.39 11.31
C GLU A 362 -12.97 1.74 11.30
N SER A 363 -13.47 2.11 10.11
CA SER A 363 -14.36 3.27 9.88
C SER A 363 -13.79 4.66 10.17
N ALA A 364 -12.47 4.88 10.08
CA ALA A 364 -11.89 6.23 10.11
C ALA A 364 -12.34 7.08 8.90
N SER A 365 -12.84 8.29 9.14
CA SER A 365 -13.46 9.13 8.11
C SER A 365 -12.47 9.92 7.23
N GLU A 366 -11.22 10.12 7.70
CA GLU A 366 -10.11 10.63 6.88
C GLU A 366 -9.08 9.53 6.60
N ALA A 367 -8.29 9.14 7.61
CA ALA A 367 -7.16 8.24 7.45
C ALA A 367 -6.89 7.42 8.73
N ALA A 368 -6.98 6.09 8.63
CA ALA A 368 -6.75 5.21 9.77
C ALA A 368 -5.33 5.35 10.36
N VAL A 369 -4.31 5.45 9.51
CA VAL A 369 -2.97 5.92 9.89
C VAL A 369 -2.54 7.02 8.93
N HIS A 370 -2.09 8.16 9.46
CA HIS A 370 -1.56 9.29 8.69
C HIS A 370 -0.13 9.60 9.13
N ILE A 371 0.76 9.77 8.14
CA ILE A 371 2.21 9.85 8.32
C ILE A 371 2.73 11.07 7.54
N ASP A 372 3.16 12.11 8.23
CA ASP A 372 3.69 13.35 7.64
C ASP A 372 5.00 13.83 8.29
N CYS A 373 5.84 12.89 8.77
CA CYS A 373 7.02 13.23 9.56
C CYS A 373 8.16 12.21 9.49
N GLY A 374 9.39 12.70 9.29
CA GLY A 374 10.59 11.87 9.33
C GLY A 374 10.70 11.09 10.65
N GLY A 375 10.95 9.78 10.55
CA GLY A 375 11.06 8.87 11.70
C GLY A 375 11.17 7.40 11.28
N ARG A 376 11.48 6.51 12.24
CA ARG A 376 11.53 5.06 12.00
C ARG A 376 10.16 4.42 12.26
N ILE A 377 9.34 4.41 11.22
CA ILE A 377 7.94 3.96 11.29
C ILE A 377 7.80 2.56 10.66
N THR A 378 7.18 1.65 11.40
CA THR A 378 6.89 0.27 10.93
C THR A 378 5.46 -0.13 11.28
N VAL A 379 4.69 -0.44 10.24
CA VAL A 379 3.28 -0.89 10.33
C VAL A 379 3.22 -2.30 9.75
N GLU A 380 3.21 -3.31 10.63
CA GLU A 380 3.28 -4.73 10.25
C GLU A 380 2.06 -5.53 10.73
N LYS A 381 1.44 -6.38 9.88
CA LYS A 381 0.35 -7.29 10.27
C LYS A 381 -0.89 -6.62 10.91
N ASN A 382 -1.21 -5.39 10.54
CA ASN A 382 -2.42 -4.70 10.98
C ASN A 382 -3.57 -4.92 9.98
N ARG A 383 -4.81 -4.72 10.44
CA ARG A 383 -6.03 -4.85 9.63
C ARG A 383 -6.71 -3.51 9.44
N PHE A 384 -6.94 -3.11 8.20
CA PHE A 384 -7.59 -1.85 7.82
C PHE A 384 -8.89 -2.11 7.05
N LYS A 385 -10.02 -1.68 7.62
CA LYS A 385 -11.37 -1.99 7.14
C LYS A 385 -12.28 -0.76 7.09
N LYS A 386 -13.03 -0.54 6.00
CA LYS A 386 -14.05 0.52 5.88
C LYS A 386 -13.57 1.97 6.09
N ASN A 387 -12.26 2.24 6.04
CA ASN A 387 -11.73 3.60 6.20
C ASN A 387 -11.81 4.37 4.88
N GLN A 388 -11.80 5.70 4.94
CA GLN A 388 -11.65 6.52 3.73
C GLN A 388 -10.24 6.34 3.12
N VAL A 389 -9.19 6.48 3.93
CA VAL A 389 -7.83 6.01 3.60
C VAL A 389 -7.36 5.03 4.68
N ALA A 390 -6.77 3.89 4.28
CA ALA A 390 -6.19 2.97 5.27
C ALA A 390 -4.84 3.48 5.80
N ILE A 391 -3.91 3.86 4.92
CA ILE A 391 -2.65 4.53 5.30
C ILE A 391 -2.38 5.69 4.34
N SER A 392 -2.20 6.88 4.88
CA SER A 392 -1.81 8.10 4.17
C SER A 392 -0.34 8.41 4.47
N VAL A 393 0.47 8.63 3.42
CA VAL A 393 1.89 9.00 3.52
C VAL A 393 2.14 10.30 2.73
N THR A 394 2.61 11.31 3.43
CA THR A 394 3.03 12.62 2.92
C THR A 394 4.43 12.96 3.48
N GLY A 395 5.14 13.90 2.85
CA GLY A 395 6.48 14.31 3.25
C GLY A 395 7.62 13.69 2.43
N ASP A 396 8.52 14.53 1.93
CA ASP A 396 9.40 14.18 0.80
C ASP A 396 10.61 13.31 1.17
N THR A 397 10.92 13.18 2.47
CA THR A 397 12.06 12.41 2.99
C THR A 397 11.66 11.03 3.55
N MET A 398 10.38 10.67 3.47
CA MET A 398 9.78 9.55 4.18
C MET A 398 10.26 8.17 3.72
N LYS A 399 10.50 7.25 4.67
CA LYS A 399 10.79 5.83 4.41
C LYS A 399 10.05 4.84 5.34
N PRO A 400 8.73 4.96 5.52
CA PRO A 400 7.96 4.01 6.35
C PRO A 400 8.00 2.60 5.74
N THR A 401 7.99 1.59 6.61
CA THR A 401 7.85 0.18 6.22
C THR A 401 6.42 -0.30 6.50
N LEU A 402 5.65 -0.57 5.46
CA LEU A 402 4.26 -1.05 5.55
C LEU A 402 4.23 -2.51 5.06
N LYS A 403 4.17 -3.46 6.00
CA LYS A 403 4.41 -4.89 5.71
C LYS A 403 3.27 -5.82 6.12
N SER A 404 2.91 -6.77 5.27
CA SER A 404 1.99 -7.89 5.61
C SER A 404 0.64 -7.44 6.22
N ASN A 405 0.16 -6.24 5.89
CA ASN A 405 -1.12 -5.73 6.37
C ASN A 405 -2.29 -6.24 5.51
N LEU A 406 -3.46 -6.42 6.12
CA LEU A 406 -4.70 -6.78 5.44
C LEU A 406 -5.57 -5.54 5.25
N VAL A 407 -5.71 -5.08 4.01
CA VAL A 407 -6.30 -3.78 3.65
C VAL A 407 -7.54 -4.01 2.78
N HIS A 408 -8.73 -3.87 3.36
CA HIS A 408 -9.97 -4.19 2.64
C HIS A 408 -11.18 -3.28 2.87
N ASN A 409 -12.04 -3.16 1.86
CA ASN A 409 -13.26 -2.34 1.88
C ASN A 409 -13.02 -0.85 2.16
N ASN A 410 -11.83 -0.30 1.90
CA ASN A 410 -11.52 1.13 2.09
C ASN A 410 -11.75 1.89 0.77
N THR A 411 -11.93 3.22 0.81
CA THR A 411 -11.97 4.02 -0.44
C THR A 411 -10.58 3.98 -1.10
N ILE A 412 -9.54 4.35 -0.37
CA ILE A 412 -8.14 4.10 -0.75
C ILE A 412 -7.49 3.17 0.28
N GLY A 413 -6.71 2.20 -0.19
CA GLY A 413 -5.78 1.44 0.65
C GLY A 413 -4.63 2.35 1.10
N PHE A 414 -3.52 2.34 0.36
CA PHE A 414 -2.40 3.25 0.62
C PHE A 414 -2.47 4.46 -0.32
N ASP A 415 -2.45 5.67 0.24
CA ASP A 415 -2.31 6.94 -0.50
C ASP A 415 -0.93 7.53 -0.23
N VAL A 416 -0.12 7.69 -1.28
CA VAL A 416 1.32 7.99 -1.17
C VAL A 416 1.62 9.22 -2.02
N CYS A 417 1.88 10.35 -1.35
CA CYS A 417 2.00 11.66 -1.99
C CYS A 417 3.46 12.08 -2.24
N SER A 418 4.38 11.61 -1.40
CA SER A 418 5.82 11.73 -1.58
C SER A 418 6.56 10.73 -0.70
N GLY A 419 7.90 10.73 -0.76
CA GLY A 419 8.75 9.78 -0.05
C GLY A 419 9.00 8.46 -0.80
N LYS A 420 9.76 7.58 -0.13
CA LYS A 420 10.32 6.32 -0.64
C LYS A 420 10.19 5.18 0.38
N GLY A 421 8.94 4.88 0.78
CA GLY A 421 8.64 3.76 1.68
C GLY A 421 8.80 2.39 1.02
N MET A 422 8.86 1.34 1.85
CA MET A 422 8.80 -0.07 1.43
C MET A 422 7.44 -0.64 1.79
N TYR A 423 6.63 -0.97 0.78
CA TYR A 423 5.25 -1.44 0.93
C TYR A 423 5.17 -2.86 0.41
N CYS A 424 5.41 -3.84 1.29
CA CYS A 424 5.64 -5.23 0.85
C CYS A 424 4.79 -6.30 1.52
N GLN A 425 4.50 -7.36 0.77
CA GLN A 425 3.78 -8.56 1.23
C GLN A 425 2.37 -8.28 1.80
N ASN A 426 1.78 -7.10 1.51
CA ASN A 426 0.43 -6.73 1.97
C ASN A 426 -0.65 -7.38 1.09
N HIS A 427 -1.84 -7.58 1.66
CA HIS A 427 -3.01 -8.09 0.94
C HIS A 427 -4.08 -7.01 0.84
N PHE A 428 -4.31 -6.50 -0.37
CA PHE A 428 -5.35 -5.54 -0.69
C PHE A 428 -6.53 -6.21 -1.39
N HIS A 429 -7.75 -6.06 -0.87
CA HIS A 429 -8.94 -6.44 -1.61
C HIS A 429 -10.19 -5.61 -1.37
N SER A 430 -11.08 -5.54 -2.36
CA SER A 430 -12.39 -4.88 -2.22
C SER A 430 -12.32 -3.37 -1.89
N ASN A 431 -11.19 -2.72 -2.13
CA ASN A 431 -11.03 -1.27 -2.03
C ASN A 431 -11.42 -0.59 -3.36
N GLN A 432 -11.66 0.73 -3.40
CA GLN A 432 -11.81 1.41 -4.69
C GLN A 432 -10.44 1.52 -5.39
N THR A 433 -9.42 2.01 -4.70
CA THR A 433 -8.02 1.94 -5.16
C THR A 433 -7.19 1.23 -4.10
N ALA A 434 -6.45 0.17 -4.44
CA ALA A 434 -5.60 -0.51 -3.46
C ALA A 434 -4.34 0.30 -3.12
N VAL A 435 -3.62 0.80 -4.13
CA VAL A 435 -2.46 1.70 -3.94
C VAL A 435 -2.57 2.89 -4.90
N LEU A 436 -2.50 4.10 -4.34
CA LEU A 436 -2.42 5.37 -5.07
C LEU A 436 -1.02 5.96 -4.85
N ILE A 437 -0.29 6.18 -5.95
CA ILE A 437 1.04 6.80 -5.98
C ILE A 437 0.89 8.14 -6.71
N ARG A 438 1.15 9.24 -6.02
CA ARG A 438 0.98 10.60 -6.55
C ARG A 438 2.08 11.57 -6.08
N GLY A 439 2.02 12.81 -6.55
CA GLY A 439 3.08 13.80 -6.32
C GLY A 439 4.43 13.28 -6.81
N ASP A 440 5.51 13.50 -6.06
CA ASP A 440 6.86 13.00 -6.37
C ASP A 440 7.20 11.68 -5.63
N ALA A 441 6.18 10.89 -5.27
CA ALA A 441 6.36 9.61 -4.59
C ALA A 441 7.14 8.58 -5.44
N ASP A 442 8.17 7.98 -4.84
CA ASP A 442 9.01 6.91 -5.41
C ASP A 442 9.14 5.75 -4.39
N PRO A 443 8.02 5.08 -4.00
CA PRO A 443 8.03 3.94 -3.10
C PRO A 443 8.39 2.64 -3.81
N GLU A 444 8.91 1.68 -3.05
CA GLU A 444 8.96 0.28 -3.47
C GLU A 444 7.67 -0.42 -3.07
N VAL A 445 6.88 -0.86 -4.06
CA VAL A 445 5.67 -1.67 -3.89
C VAL A 445 6.01 -3.08 -4.33
N SER A 446 6.30 -3.99 -3.39
CA SER A 446 6.85 -5.30 -3.70
C SER A 446 6.13 -6.51 -3.09
N GLU A 447 5.99 -7.60 -3.86
CA GLU A 447 5.42 -8.88 -3.39
C GLU A 447 3.99 -8.81 -2.81
N ASN A 448 3.20 -7.77 -3.14
CA ASN A 448 1.83 -7.61 -2.64
C ASN A 448 0.81 -8.41 -3.45
N TYR A 449 -0.30 -8.79 -2.80
CA TYR A 449 -1.47 -9.41 -3.45
C TYR A 449 -2.61 -8.39 -3.55
N ILE A 450 -2.99 -8.03 -4.77
CA ILE A 450 -3.93 -6.95 -5.08
C ILE A 450 -5.08 -7.51 -5.92
N ARG A 451 -6.25 -7.77 -5.29
CA ARG A 451 -7.40 -8.41 -5.98
C ARG A 451 -8.78 -7.88 -5.62
N LEU A 452 -9.77 -8.04 -6.51
CA LEU A 452 -11.15 -7.60 -6.30
C LEU A 452 -11.31 -6.10 -5.92
N ASN A 453 -10.32 -5.25 -6.22
CA ASN A 453 -10.45 -3.80 -6.06
C ASN A 453 -11.10 -3.22 -7.32
N LYS A 454 -11.56 -1.96 -7.32
CA LYS A 454 -11.97 -1.30 -8.58
C LYS A 454 -10.73 -1.07 -9.45
N THR A 455 -9.73 -0.37 -8.94
CA THR A 455 -8.39 -0.25 -9.54
C THR A 455 -7.35 -0.89 -8.62
N GLY A 456 -6.40 -1.64 -9.20
CA GLY A 456 -5.28 -2.21 -8.44
C GLY A 456 -4.30 -1.13 -7.98
N ILE A 457 -3.40 -0.71 -8.85
CA ILE A 457 -2.47 0.40 -8.60
C ILE A 457 -2.84 1.57 -9.52
N LEU A 458 -2.88 2.78 -8.97
CA LEU A 458 -3.02 4.03 -9.72
C LEU A 458 -1.77 4.88 -9.51
N VAL A 459 -1.12 5.29 -10.60
CA VAL A 459 0.02 6.22 -10.60
C VAL A 459 -0.39 7.48 -11.35
N THR A 460 -0.24 8.65 -10.72
CA THR A 460 -0.82 9.91 -11.21
C THR A 460 0.04 11.12 -10.79
N GLY A 461 0.10 12.19 -11.57
CA GLY A 461 1.10 13.24 -11.32
C GLY A 461 2.53 12.72 -11.55
N SER A 462 3.54 13.38 -10.98
CA SER A 462 4.96 13.05 -11.17
C SER A 462 5.43 11.67 -10.68
N GLY A 463 4.55 10.81 -10.15
CA GLY A 463 4.86 9.63 -9.35
C GLY A 463 5.65 8.53 -10.08
N ARG A 464 6.58 7.89 -9.37
CA ARG A 464 7.70 7.10 -9.95
C ARG A 464 7.89 5.70 -9.35
N GLY A 465 6.91 5.21 -8.59
CA GLY A 465 7.03 4.00 -7.78
C GLY A 465 7.55 2.76 -8.52
N GLN A 466 8.33 1.96 -7.79
CA GLN A 466 8.94 0.71 -8.24
C GLN A 466 8.02 -0.44 -7.87
N ILE A 467 7.37 -1.05 -8.86
CA ILE A 467 6.30 -2.03 -8.70
C ILE A 467 6.87 -3.41 -9.05
N VAL A 468 7.26 -4.19 -8.03
CA VAL A 468 8.12 -5.38 -8.18
C VAL A 468 7.43 -6.67 -7.70
N LYS A 469 7.34 -7.70 -8.55
CA LYS A 469 6.79 -9.04 -8.20
C LYS A 469 5.37 -9.04 -7.57
N ASN A 470 4.51 -8.08 -7.88
CA ASN A 470 3.16 -8.04 -7.34
C ASN A 470 2.21 -8.99 -8.11
N VAL A 471 1.23 -9.57 -7.39
CA VAL A 471 0.11 -10.33 -7.96
C VAL A 471 -1.10 -9.39 -8.07
N ILE A 472 -1.46 -9.00 -9.29
CA ILE A 472 -2.50 -7.99 -9.57
C ILE A 472 -3.61 -8.64 -10.41
N THR A 473 -4.72 -9.05 -9.79
CA THR A 473 -5.70 -9.93 -10.44
C THR A 473 -7.15 -9.70 -10.03
N GLU A 474 -8.11 -10.09 -10.86
CA GLU A 474 -9.55 -10.05 -10.55
C GLU A 474 -10.08 -8.64 -10.18
N ASN A 475 -9.38 -7.56 -10.54
CA ASN A 475 -9.85 -6.20 -10.28
C ASN A 475 -10.96 -5.80 -11.28
N ALA A 476 -11.95 -5.03 -10.81
CA ALA A 476 -13.18 -4.74 -11.56
C ALA A 476 -12.98 -3.73 -12.70
N GLU A 477 -11.85 -3.02 -12.72
CA GLU A 477 -11.40 -2.22 -13.86
C GLU A 477 -9.98 -2.62 -14.30
N VAL A 478 -8.97 -1.80 -14.00
CA VAL A 478 -7.60 -1.93 -14.52
C VAL A 478 -6.67 -2.46 -13.43
N GLY A 479 -5.70 -3.31 -13.81
CA GLY A 479 -4.66 -3.80 -12.91
C GLY A 479 -3.71 -2.69 -12.45
N VAL A 480 -3.01 -2.03 -13.38
CA VAL A 480 -2.27 -0.78 -13.13
C VAL A 480 -2.69 0.30 -14.13
N LEU A 481 -3.15 1.44 -13.61
CA LEU A 481 -3.49 2.63 -14.38
C LEU A 481 -2.44 3.72 -14.14
N VAL A 482 -1.94 4.32 -15.21
CA VAL A 482 -0.95 5.40 -15.19
C VAL A 482 -1.51 6.59 -15.98
N LYS A 483 -1.52 7.78 -15.37
CA LYS A 483 -2.01 9.03 -15.98
C LYS A 483 -1.22 10.25 -15.48
N GLU A 484 -1.52 11.43 -16.02
CA GLU A 484 -1.01 12.74 -15.54
C GLU A 484 0.51 12.78 -15.35
N SER A 485 1.28 12.36 -16.36
CA SER A 485 2.75 12.29 -16.36
C SER A 485 3.39 11.23 -15.45
N GLY A 486 2.62 10.29 -14.90
CA GLY A 486 3.14 9.20 -14.06
C GLY A 486 4.14 8.30 -14.79
N ALA A 487 5.24 7.95 -14.11
CA ALA A 487 6.37 7.23 -14.69
C ALA A 487 6.88 6.08 -13.77
N PRO A 488 6.03 5.08 -13.43
CA PRO A 488 6.44 3.95 -12.61
C PRO A 488 7.34 2.96 -13.37
N SER A 489 8.06 2.12 -12.63
CA SER A 489 8.85 1.00 -13.16
C SER A 489 8.27 -0.32 -12.65
N LEU A 490 7.64 -1.09 -13.55
CA LEU A 490 7.06 -2.40 -13.28
C LEU A 490 8.08 -3.49 -13.61
N GLN A 491 8.38 -4.38 -12.66
CA GLN A 491 9.29 -5.51 -12.87
C GLN A 491 8.72 -6.82 -12.33
N GLY A 492 8.72 -7.87 -13.16
CA GLY A 492 8.40 -9.25 -12.75
C GLY A 492 6.99 -9.45 -12.18
N CYS A 493 6.03 -8.58 -12.50
CA CYS A 493 4.68 -8.64 -11.95
C CYS A 493 3.75 -9.58 -12.73
N TRP A 494 2.77 -10.17 -12.03
CA TRP A 494 1.75 -11.05 -12.60
C TRP A 494 0.41 -10.31 -12.64
N ILE A 495 -0.05 -9.95 -13.85
CA ILE A 495 -1.18 -9.03 -14.06
C ILE A 495 -2.25 -9.71 -14.92
N PHE A 496 -3.29 -10.26 -14.29
CA PHE A 496 -4.21 -11.19 -14.98
C PHE A 496 -5.66 -11.15 -14.52
N ARG A 497 -6.61 -11.51 -15.41
CA ARG A 497 -8.06 -11.57 -15.11
C ARG A 497 -8.67 -10.26 -14.60
N ASN A 498 -8.06 -9.11 -14.90
CA ASN A 498 -8.67 -7.81 -14.64
C ASN A 498 -9.77 -7.54 -15.68
N SER A 499 -10.84 -6.86 -15.29
CA SER A 499 -12.08 -6.77 -16.09
C SER A 499 -12.04 -5.71 -17.20
N LYS A 500 -11.02 -4.85 -17.24
CA LYS A 500 -10.66 -4.01 -18.40
C LYS A 500 -9.32 -4.49 -18.98
N PHE A 501 -8.31 -3.62 -18.96
CA PHE A 501 -6.94 -3.95 -19.33
C PHE A 501 -6.11 -4.38 -18.11
N GLY A 502 -5.07 -5.17 -18.32
CA GLY A 502 -4.07 -5.42 -17.28
C GLY A 502 -3.32 -4.13 -16.92
N LEU A 503 -2.88 -3.40 -17.94
CA LEU A 503 -2.13 -2.14 -17.84
C LEU A 503 -2.78 -1.07 -18.74
N HIS A 504 -2.81 0.18 -18.30
CA HIS A 504 -3.29 1.31 -19.10
C HIS A 504 -2.43 2.55 -18.83
N PHE A 505 -1.82 3.12 -19.87
CA PHE A 505 -1.02 4.33 -19.81
C PHE A 505 -1.68 5.47 -20.61
N THR A 506 -1.87 6.62 -19.98
CA THR A 506 -2.36 7.86 -20.62
C THR A 506 -1.42 9.03 -20.31
N SER A 507 -1.41 10.05 -21.18
CA SER A 507 -0.59 11.28 -21.09
C SER A 507 0.93 11.13 -21.26
N THR A 508 1.56 12.19 -21.77
CA THR A 508 3.02 12.34 -21.90
C THR A 508 3.68 12.72 -20.57
N GLY A 509 4.58 11.88 -20.04
CA GLY A 509 5.53 12.27 -18.98
C GLY A 509 6.94 12.54 -19.53
N GLU A 510 7.75 13.33 -18.80
CA GLU A 510 9.18 13.56 -19.15
C GLU A 510 10.00 12.27 -19.20
N ARG A 511 9.59 11.26 -18.42
CA ARG A 511 10.23 9.95 -18.31
C ARG A 511 9.23 8.89 -18.75
N PRO A 512 9.61 7.95 -19.62
CA PRO A 512 8.73 6.86 -19.99
C PRO A 512 8.57 5.91 -18.81
N ALA A 513 7.33 5.47 -18.55
CA ALA A 513 7.08 4.34 -17.65
C ALA A 513 7.74 3.08 -18.21
N LYS A 514 8.20 2.17 -17.34
CA LYS A 514 8.94 0.97 -17.74
C LYS A 514 8.17 -0.29 -17.36
N ILE A 515 8.14 -1.29 -18.24
CA ILE A 515 7.48 -2.58 -18.03
C ILE A 515 8.47 -3.68 -18.42
N GLU A 516 8.99 -4.42 -17.44
CA GLU A 516 10.01 -5.45 -17.65
C GLU A 516 9.68 -6.80 -17.02
N SER A 517 9.92 -7.87 -17.78
CA SER A 517 9.79 -9.27 -17.35
C SER A 517 8.43 -9.64 -16.71
N CYS A 518 7.37 -8.88 -17.00
CA CYS A 518 6.04 -9.10 -16.44
C CYS A 518 5.25 -10.14 -17.26
N SER A 519 4.31 -10.84 -16.61
CA SER A 519 3.34 -11.72 -17.28
C SER A 519 1.97 -11.07 -17.25
N VAL A 520 1.42 -10.74 -18.42
CA VAL A 520 0.14 -10.03 -18.56
C VAL A 520 -0.84 -10.90 -19.35
N TYR A 521 -1.85 -11.47 -18.70
CA TYR A 521 -2.65 -12.54 -19.32
C TYR A 521 -4.11 -12.63 -18.89
N GLU A 522 -4.97 -13.24 -19.72
CA GLU A 522 -6.41 -13.47 -19.43
C GLU A 522 -7.21 -12.21 -19.01
N ASN A 523 -6.69 -10.99 -19.23
CA ASN A 523 -7.41 -9.75 -18.98
C ASN A 523 -8.52 -9.55 -20.03
N LEU A 524 -9.69 -9.06 -19.62
CA LEU A 524 -10.92 -9.21 -20.40
C LEU A 524 -10.93 -8.39 -21.70
N VAL A 525 -10.42 -7.15 -21.67
CA VAL A 525 -10.40 -6.25 -22.83
C VAL A 525 -9.07 -6.34 -23.59
N GLY A 526 -7.95 -6.38 -22.88
CA GLY A 526 -6.61 -6.54 -23.46
C GLY A 526 -5.50 -6.56 -22.42
N GLY A 527 -4.25 -6.78 -22.86
CA GLY A 527 -3.09 -6.80 -21.97
C GLY A 527 -2.70 -5.40 -21.52
N THR A 528 -2.26 -4.58 -22.47
CA THR A 528 -1.88 -3.18 -22.27
C THR A 528 -2.64 -2.25 -23.23
N GLU A 529 -3.11 -1.11 -22.72
CA GLU A 529 -3.57 0.05 -23.50
C GLU A 529 -2.56 1.20 -23.35
N ILE A 530 -2.22 1.87 -24.45
CA ILE A 530 -1.41 3.09 -24.47
C ILE A 530 -2.17 4.14 -25.30
N SER A 531 -2.52 5.27 -24.69
CA SER A 531 -3.25 6.34 -25.39
C SER A 531 -2.83 7.73 -24.96
N ASP A 532 -3.39 8.73 -25.66
CA ASP A 532 -3.35 10.14 -25.27
C ASP A 532 -1.91 10.66 -25.08
N GLY A 533 -1.01 10.26 -25.99
CA GLY A 533 0.40 10.63 -26.00
C GLY A 533 1.34 9.85 -25.08
N ALA A 534 0.84 8.88 -24.30
CA ALA A 534 1.72 8.05 -23.45
C ALA A 534 2.78 7.28 -24.27
N ASN A 535 3.98 7.11 -23.73
CA ASN A 535 5.11 6.46 -24.40
C ASN A 535 5.94 5.55 -23.46
N PRO A 536 5.38 4.43 -22.96
CA PRO A 536 6.11 3.48 -22.11
C PRO A 536 7.12 2.61 -22.89
N LEU A 537 8.13 2.15 -22.17
CA LEU A 537 9.06 1.11 -22.62
C LEU A 537 8.53 -0.26 -22.19
N VAL A 538 8.18 -1.10 -23.17
CA VAL A 538 7.64 -2.45 -22.97
C VAL A 538 8.72 -3.46 -23.38
N VAL A 539 9.44 -4.03 -22.42
CA VAL A 539 10.65 -4.83 -22.71
C VAL A 539 10.60 -6.22 -22.05
N GLY A 540 10.80 -7.29 -22.81
CA GLY A 540 11.00 -8.64 -22.26
C GLY A 540 9.77 -9.27 -21.56
N ASN A 541 8.55 -8.79 -21.82
CA ASN A 541 7.32 -9.26 -21.17
C ASN A 541 6.67 -10.43 -21.93
N HIS A 542 5.82 -11.20 -21.25
CA HIS A 542 4.99 -12.25 -21.86
C HIS A 542 3.50 -11.91 -21.76
N PHE A 543 2.88 -11.71 -22.92
CA PHE A 543 1.44 -11.49 -23.10
C PHE A 543 0.76 -12.79 -23.59
N TRP A 544 -0.31 -13.24 -22.95
CA TRP A 544 -1.11 -14.36 -23.47
C TRP A 544 -2.62 -14.35 -23.15
N GLY A 545 -3.43 -15.08 -23.93
CA GLY A 545 -4.82 -15.44 -23.61
C GLY A 545 -5.91 -14.33 -23.71
N GLN A 546 -5.53 -13.05 -23.60
CA GLN A 546 -6.45 -11.90 -23.71
C GLN A 546 -6.83 -11.57 -25.16
N LYS A 547 -7.86 -10.73 -25.35
CA LYS A 547 -8.43 -10.38 -26.68
C LYS A 547 -7.41 -9.70 -27.61
N VAL A 548 -6.75 -8.63 -27.14
CA VAL A 548 -5.60 -7.99 -27.82
C VAL A 548 -4.44 -7.89 -26.83
N GLY A 549 -3.22 -8.24 -27.26
CA GLY A 549 -2.03 -8.16 -26.42
C GLY A 549 -1.71 -6.73 -25.99
N LEU A 550 -1.50 -5.85 -26.98
CA LEU A 550 -1.17 -4.44 -26.83
C LEU A 550 -2.01 -3.59 -27.80
N VAL A 551 -2.69 -2.57 -27.27
CA VAL A 551 -3.44 -1.55 -28.03
C VAL A 551 -2.72 -0.21 -27.90
N ILE A 552 -2.55 0.50 -29.02
CA ILE A 552 -1.96 1.85 -29.07
C ILE A 552 -2.88 2.74 -29.92
N ASP A 553 -3.42 3.81 -29.32
CA ASP A 553 -4.44 4.69 -29.93
C ASP A 553 -4.17 6.17 -29.59
N LYS A 554 -4.89 7.12 -30.19
CA LYS A 554 -4.90 8.56 -29.84
C LYS A 554 -3.50 9.17 -29.62
N SER A 555 -2.63 9.06 -30.63
CA SER A 555 -1.25 9.55 -30.59
C SER A 555 -0.35 8.94 -29.50
N GLY A 556 -0.77 7.83 -28.88
CA GLY A 556 0.10 7.01 -28.05
C GLY A 556 1.31 6.49 -28.85
N ALA A 557 2.42 6.28 -28.15
CA ALA A 557 3.67 5.77 -28.69
C ALA A 557 4.14 4.56 -27.86
N GLY A 558 5.01 3.72 -28.42
CA GLY A 558 5.58 2.63 -27.62
C GLY A 558 6.82 2.02 -28.23
N VAL A 559 7.82 1.76 -27.39
CA VAL A 559 8.96 0.90 -27.75
C VAL A 559 8.70 -0.47 -27.16
N VAL A 560 8.54 -1.46 -28.04
CA VAL A 560 8.14 -2.82 -27.71
C VAL A 560 9.28 -3.74 -28.13
N ASP A 561 10.17 -4.09 -27.20
CA ASP A 561 11.41 -4.83 -27.48
C ASP A 561 11.47 -6.20 -26.78
N ASN A 562 11.81 -7.26 -27.53
CA ASN A 562 12.04 -8.61 -26.99
C ASN A 562 10.85 -9.22 -26.20
N ASN A 563 9.61 -8.81 -26.50
CA ASN A 563 8.41 -9.36 -25.85
C ASN A 563 7.88 -10.60 -26.59
N LYS A 564 7.07 -11.38 -25.88
CA LYS A 564 6.37 -12.55 -26.41
C LYS A 564 4.86 -12.32 -26.37
N PHE A 565 4.18 -12.52 -27.50
CA PHE A 565 2.72 -12.44 -27.62
C PHE A 565 2.18 -13.77 -28.15
N THR A 566 1.22 -14.37 -27.44
CA THR A 566 0.73 -15.73 -27.74
C THR A 566 -0.74 -15.95 -27.42
N ALA A 567 -1.46 -16.72 -28.26
CA ALA A 567 -2.84 -17.13 -27.99
C ALA A 567 -3.81 -15.95 -27.72
N HIS A 568 -3.74 -14.89 -28.53
CA HIS A 568 -4.71 -13.80 -28.50
C HIS A 568 -5.81 -13.99 -29.56
N LYS A 569 -7.03 -13.62 -29.18
CA LYS A 569 -8.25 -13.84 -29.99
C LYS A 569 -8.43 -12.86 -31.15
N ASN A 570 -7.77 -11.70 -31.10
CA ASN A 570 -7.80 -10.69 -32.16
C ASN A 570 -6.40 -10.32 -32.66
N ALA A 571 -5.61 -9.56 -31.92
CA ALA A 571 -4.30 -9.07 -32.37
C ALA A 571 -3.23 -9.19 -31.28
N ALA A 572 -1.95 -9.27 -31.65
CA ALA A 572 -0.85 -9.19 -30.69
C ALA A 572 -0.54 -7.72 -30.40
N VAL A 573 -0.38 -6.94 -31.46
CA VAL A 573 -0.28 -5.48 -31.40
C VAL A 573 -1.30 -4.88 -32.36
N GLN A 574 -2.11 -3.94 -31.89
CA GLN A 574 -3.02 -3.16 -32.73
C GLN A 574 -2.76 -1.66 -32.54
N LEU A 575 -2.40 -0.99 -33.64
CA LEU A 575 -2.26 0.45 -33.75
C LEU A 575 -3.55 1.03 -34.36
N LEU A 576 -4.08 2.07 -33.74
CA LEU A 576 -5.34 2.75 -34.10
C LEU A 576 -5.12 4.25 -34.25
N GLN A 577 -5.95 4.89 -35.08
CA GLN A 577 -5.98 6.34 -35.30
C GLN A 577 -4.60 6.92 -35.64
N THR A 578 -3.95 7.61 -34.70
CA THR A 578 -2.61 8.23 -34.83
C THR A 578 -1.55 7.53 -33.98
N GLY A 579 -1.84 6.33 -33.46
CA GLY A 579 -0.93 5.55 -32.64
C GLY A 579 0.36 5.16 -33.38
N THR A 580 1.48 5.13 -32.65
CA THR A 580 2.81 4.82 -33.22
C THR A 580 3.51 3.71 -32.42
N ALA A 581 4.27 2.83 -33.08
CA ALA A 581 5.08 1.83 -32.36
C ALA A 581 6.41 1.49 -33.04
N VAL A 582 7.39 1.19 -32.20
CA VAL A 582 8.68 0.61 -32.57
C VAL A 582 8.73 -0.82 -32.03
N LEU A 583 8.40 -1.79 -32.87
CA LEU A 583 8.40 -3.22 -32.54
C LEU A 583 9.77 -3.82 -32.90
N LYS A 584 10.53 -4.28 -31.92
CA LYS A 584 11.87 -4.86 -32.09
C LYS A 584 11.98 -6.24 -31.47
N ASN A 585 12.61 -7.18 -32.18
CA ASN A 585 13.03 -8.48 -31.61
C ASN A 585 11.89 -9.32 -30.96
N ASN A 586 10.61 -9.02 -31.22
CA ASN A 586 9.49 -9.67 -30.55
C ASN A 586 9.14 -11.01 -31.22
N ILE A 587 8.61 -11.93 -30.41
CA ILE A 587 8.06 -13.21 -30.86
C ILE A 587 6.54 -13.14 -30.76
N ILE A 588 5.85 -13.15 -31.89
CA ILE A 588 4.39 -13.16 -31.98
C ILE A 588 3.97 -14.52 -32.55
N GLY A 589 2.99 -15.20 -31.96
CA GLY A 589 2.43 -16.36 -32.66
C GLY A 589 1.38 -17.19 -31.96
N TYR A 590 0.87 -18.21 -32.67
CA TYR A 590 -0.28 -19.02 -32.27
C TYR A 590 -1.51 -18.12 -32.02
N MET A 591 -1.98 -17.46 -33.08
CA MET A 591 -2.96 -16.36 -33.00
C MET A 591 -4.23 -16.70 -33.78
N ASP A 592 -5.42 -16.49 -33.18
CA ASP A 592 -6.71 -16.69 -33.86
C ASP A 592 -7.04 -15.55 -34.85
N GLY A 593 -6.38 -14.40 -34.68
CA GLY A 593 -6.45 -13.27 -35.59
C GLY A 593 -5.07 -12.82 -36.07
N PRO A 594 -4.92 -11.57 -36.52
CA PRO A 594 -3.64 -11.09 -37.04
C PRO A 594 -2.51 -11.02 -35.99
N GLY A 595 -1.27 -10.99 -36.45
CA GLY A 595 -0.10 -10.66 -35.63
C GLY A 595 -0.10 -9.17 -35.27
N VAL A 596 0.31 -8.33 -36.23
CA VAL A 596 0.32 -6.87 -36.11
C VAL A 596 -0.77 -6.26 -37.00
N VAL A 597 -1.52 -5.30 -36.46
CA VAL A 597 -2.52 -4.51 -37.18
C VAL A 597 -2.19 -3.03 -37.07
N VAL A 598 -2.28 -2.31 -38.19
CA VAL A 598 -2.12 -0.86 -38.30
C VAL A 598 -3.34 -0.27 -39.00
N ASP A 599 -4.26 0.32 -38.24
CA ASP A 599 -5.51 0.91 -38.74
C ASP A 599 -5.47 2.45 -38.63
N GLY A 600 -5.97 3.14 -39.66
CA GLY A 600 -6.07 4.61 -39.67
C GLY A 600 -4.79 5.29 -40.14
N GLU A 601 -4.40 6.41 -39.51
CA GLU A 601 -3.14 7.11 -39.78
C GLU A 601 -1.93 6.52 -39.02
N GLY A 602 -2.07 5.34 -38.41
CA GLY A 602 -1.06 4.74 -37.55
C GLY A 602 0.28 4.48 -38.24
N GLU A 603 1.36 4.50 -37.46
CA GLU A 603 2.73 4.28 -37.94
C GLU A 603 3.44 3.14 -37.17
N ALA A 604 4.07 2.22 -37.91
CA ALA A 604 4.71 1.05 -37.34
C ALA A 604 6.13 0.86 -37.88
N VAL A 605 7.13 0.80 -36.99
CA VAL A 605 8.51 0.44 -37.31
C VAL A 605 8.81 -0.92 -36.71
N ILE A 606 8.75 -1.95 -37.55
CA ILE A 606 8.81 -3.37 -37.16
C ILE A 606 10.15 -3.93 -37.65
N LYS A 607 11.09 -4.25 -36.74
CA LYS A 607 12.45 -4.72 -37.07
C LYS A 607 12.84 -5.99 -36.32
N ASN A 608 13.39 -6.98 -37.02
CA ASN A 608 13.86 -8.25 -36.46
C ASN A 608 12.78 -9.06 -35.70
N ASN A 609 11.49 -8.97 -36.09
CA ASN A 609 10.42 -9.68 -35.38
C ASN A 609 10.13 -11.04 -36.02
N THR A 610 9.66 -11.98 -35.21
CA THR A 610 9.35 -13.35 -35.63
C THR A 610 7.86 -13.60 -35.39
N ILE A 611 7.08 -13.63 -36.47
CA ILE A 611 5.62 -13.78 -36.45
C ILE A 611 5.27 -15.17 -36.99
N LEU A 612 4.69 -16.04 -36.16
CA LEU A 612 4.52 -17.48 -36.41
C LEU A 612 3.07 -17.93 -36.23
N LYS A 613 2.54 -18.76 -37.13
CA LYS A 613 1.27 -19.49 -36.95
C LYS A 613 0.10 -18.57 -36.53
N CYS A 614 -0.07 -17.48 -37.25
CA CYS A 614 -1.30 -16.67 -37.21
C CYS A 614 -2.32 -17.30 -38.17
N GLN A 615 -3.55 -17.51 -37.71
CA GLN A 615 -4.65 -18.06 -38.54
C GLN A 615 -5.14 -17.07 -39.60
N LYS A 616 -4.89 -15.77 -39.41
CA LYS A 616 -5.27 -14.69 -40.35
C LYS A 616 -4.05 -14.05 -41.03
N ASN A 617 -3.66 -12.85 -40.62
CA ASN A 617 -2.62 -12.07 -41.30
C ASN A 617 -1.40 -11.89 -40.38
N ALA A 618 -0.16 -12.09 -40.83
CA ALA A 618 0.98 -11.79 -39.96
C ALA A 618 1.13 -10.28 -39.74
N VAL A 619 1.02 -9.49 -40.82
CA VAL A 619 0.92 -8.01 -40.77
C VAL A 619 -0.24 -7.54 -41.62
N MET A 620 -1.07 -6.63 -41.09
CA MET A 620 -2.18 -5.99 -41.78
C MET A 620 -2.11 -4.46 -41.62
N VAL A 621 -2.16 -3.74 -42.73
CA VAL A 621 -2.15 -2.27 -42.80
C VAL A 621 -3.42 -1.81 -43.51
N ASN A 622 -4.24 -0.99 -42.84
CA ASN A 622 -5.47 -0.42 -43.37
C ASN A 622 -5.39 1.10 -43.28
N ALA A 623 -5.24 1.77 -44.44
CA ALA A 623 -5.01 3.22 -44.60
C ALA A 623 -3.73 3.81 -43.96
N GLY A 624 -2.90 2.99 -43.29
CA GLY A 624 -1.72 3.40 -42.51
C GLY A 624 -0.78 4.42 -43.17
N LYS A 625 -0.41 5.47 -42.42
CA LYS A 625 0.38 6.61 -42.90
C LYS A 625 1.81 6.21 -43.29
N ALA A 626 2.45 5.35 -42.50
CA ALA A 626 3.71 4.70 -42.84
C ALA A 626 3.93 3.40 -42.03
N THR A 627 4.06 2.26 -42.70
CA THR A 627 4.53 1.00 -42.09
C THR A 627 5.88 0.59 -42.67
N PHE A 628 6.89 0.38 -41.82
CA PHE A 628 8.22 -0.09 -42.19
C PHE A 628 8.50 -1.46 -41.53
N LEU A 629 8.62 -2.52 -42.34
CA LEU A 629 8.95 -3.88 -41.87
C LEU A 629 10.33 -4.31 -42.40
N GLN A 630 11.26 -4.68 -41.51
CA GLN A 630 12.61 -5.09 -41.89
C GLN A 630 13.13 -6.31 -41.13
N ASN A 631 13.95 -7.14 -41.80
CA ASN A 631 14.69 -8.28 -41.25
C ASN A 631 13.81 -9.26 -40.45
N SER A 632 12.51 -9.35 -40.77
CA SER A 632 11.52 -10.09 -39.98
C SER A 632 11.11 -11.39 -40.66
N ILE A 633 10.75 -12.40 -39.86
CA ILE A 633 10.31 -13.71 -40.33
C ILE A 633 8.79 -13.83 -40.10
N LEU A 634 8.05 -14.13 -41.16
CA LEU A 634 6.59 -14.25 -41.19
C LEU A 634 6.23 -15.66 -41.65
N ASP A 635 6.03 -16.58 -40.71
CA ASP A 635 5.82 -18.01 -40.94
C ASP A 635 4.35 -18.38 -40.67
N ILE A 636 3.54 -18.44 -41.72
CA ILE A 636 2.09 -18.62 -41.63
C ILE A 636 1.70 -20.08 -41.92
N GLU A 637 0.52 -20.49 -41.45
CA GLU A 637 0.00 -21.86 -41.60
C GLU A 637 -1.19 -21.96 -42.57
N SER A 638 -2.05 -20.93 -42.67
CA SER A 638 -3.28 -20.97 -43.49
C SER A 638 -3.84 -19.60 -43.92
N GLY A 639 -3.00 -18.56 -43.90
CA GLY A 639 -3.43 -17.15 -43.95
C GLY A 639 -2.65 -16.29 -44.94
N THR A 640 -2.65 -14.96 -44.74
CA THR A 640 -1.94 -14.00 -45.62
C THR A 640 -0.72 -13.38 -44.94
N GLY A 641 0.45 -13.41 -45.58
CA GLY A 641 1.70 -12.87 -45.00
C GLY A 641 1.58 -11.38 -44.66
N VAL A 642 1.35 -10.57 -45.69
CA VAL A 642 1.22 -9.13 -45.60
C VAL A 642 -0.06 -8.69 -46.34
N VAL A 643 -0.90 -7.92 -45.67
CA VAL A 643 -2.08 -7.27 -46.27
C VAL A 643 -1.91 -5.76 -46.17
N ILE A 644 -2.00 -5.06 -47.31
CA ILE A 644 -1.98 -3.60 -47.40
C ILE A 644 -3.26 -3.17 -48.12
N ASN A 645 -4.14 -2.47 -47.41
CA ASN A 645 -5.41 -1.92 -47.90
C ASN A 645 -5.37 -0.39 -47.78
N GLY A 646 -4.85 0.28 -48.80
CA GLY A 646 -4.49 1.70 -48.74
C GLY A 646 -3.25 1.97 -47.87
N GLY A 647 -2.85 3.24 -47.82
CA GLY A 647 -1.69 3.69 -47.04
C GLY A 647 -0.33 3.47 -47.73
N MET A 648 0.76 3.72 -46.98
CA MET A 648 2.14 3.57 -47.45
C MET A 648 2.90 2.51 -46.65
N ALA A 649 3.58 1.61 -47.39
CA ALA A 649 4.23 0.43 -46.85
C ALA A 649 5.65 0.25 -47.42
N VAL A 650 6.65 -0.02 -46.58
CA VAL A 650 8.04 -0.28 -46.98
C VAL A 650 8.56 -1.54 -46.28
N PHE A 651 8.84 -2.58 -47.06
CA PHE A 651 9.11 -3.94 -46.60
C PHE A 651 10.47 -4.38 -47.16
N LYS A 652 11.48 -4.54 -46.29
CA LYS A 652 12.87 -4.82 -46.70
C LYS A 652 13.46 -6.05 -46.04
N GLN A 653 14.07 -6.94 -46.83
CA GLN A 653 14.86 -8.07 -46.32
C GLN A 653 14.08 -9.02 -45.38
N ASN A 654 12.77 -9.21 -45.62
CA ASN A 654 11.93 -10.09 -44.82
C ASN A 654 11.75 -11.47 -45.47
N THR A 655 11.57 -12.51 -44.65
CA THR A 655 11.24 -13.86 -45.11
C THR A 655 9.77 -14.13 -44.81
N ILE A 656 8.96 -14.32 -45.85
CA ILE A 656 7.52 -14.57 -45.76
C ILE A 656 7.26 -15.98 -46.29
N ARG A 657 6.67 -16.87 -45.48
CA ARG A 657 6.46 -18.27 -45.89
C ARG A 657 5.20 -18.94 -45.34
N GLY A 658 4.89 -20.12 -45.91
CA GLY A 658 3.83 -21.04 -45.45
C GLY A 658 2.38 -20.56 -45.68
N PHE A 659 2.23 -19.39 -46.28
CA PHE A 659 0.97 -18.69 -46.53
C PHE A 659 0.07 -19.36 -47.58
N THR A 660 -1.19 -18.93 -47.60
CA THR A 660 -2.11 -19.06 -48.75
C THR A 660 -1.95 -17.88 -49.72
N ILE A 661 -1.66 -16.67 -49.22
CA ILE A 661 -1.20 -15.53 -50.04
C ILE A 661 -0.02 -14.84 -49.34
N GLY A 662 1.11 -14.61 -50.02
CA GLY A 662 2.31 -14.05 -49.40
C GLY A 662 2.16 -12.55 -49.11
N ILE A 663 1.87 -11.78 -50.16
CA ILE A 663 1.68 -10.33 -50.11
C ILE A 663 0.39 -9.99 -50.88
N THR A 664 -0.46 -9.13 -50.31
CA THR A 664 -1.63 -8.54 -50.98
C THR A 664 -1.55 -7.02 -50.87
N VAL A 665 -1.62 -6.31 -52.01
CA VAL A 665 -1.67 -4.84 -52.07
C VAL A 665 -2.94 -4.38 -52.80
N SER A 666 -3.84 -3.73 -52.07
CA SER A 666 -5.13 -3.21 -52.53
C SER A 666 -5.22 -1.70 -52.28
N ASP A 667 -5.35 -0.90 -53.33
CA ASP A 667 -5.40 0.58 -53.32
C ASP A 667 -4.27 1.30 -52.54
N GLY A 668 -3.16 0.60 -52.25
CA GLY A 668 -2.01 1.12 -51.49
C GLY A 668 -0.81 1.52 -52.35
N LEU A 669 0.18 2.12 -51.68
CA LEU A 669 1.53 2.37 -52.22
C LEU A 669 2.56 1.55 -51.44
N ALA A 670 3.19 0.57 -52.09
CA ALA A 670 4.09 -0.37 -51.40
C ALA A 670 5.48 -0.51 -52.04
N GLU A 671 6.53 -0.49 -51.24
CA GLU A 671 7.91 -0.84 -51.61
C GLU A 671 8.28 -2.18 -50.99
N PHE A 672 8.75 -3.13 -51.80
CA PHE A 672 9.27 -4.43 -51.37
C PHE A 672 10.68 -4.61 -51.94
N ASP A 673 11.72 -4.52 -51.09
CA ASP A 673 13.14 -4.64 -51.48
C ASP A 673 13.79 -5.87 -50.83
N ARG A 674 14.30 -6.81 -51.64
CA ARG A 674 15.06 -8.01 -51.20
C ARG A 674 14.31 -8.94 -50.22
N ASN A 675 13.00 -9.06 -50.34
CA ASN A 675 12.24 -10.03 -49.53
C ASN A 675 12.26 -11.42 -50.19
N THR A 676 12.13 -12.47 -49.38
CA THR A 676 12.03 -13.87 -49.81
C THR A 676 10.62 -14.38 -49.53
N VAL A 677 9.91 -14.89 -50.53
CA VAL A 677 8.46 -15.18 -50.47
C VAL A 677 8.15 -16.56 -51.05
N PHE A 678 7.75 -17.53 -50.21
CA PHE A 678 7.47 -18.91 -50.68
C PHE A 678 6.38 -19.66 -49.88
N GLY A 679 5.40 -20.28 -50.54
CA GLY A 679 4.27 -20.88 -49.82
C GLY A 679 3.19 -21.51 -50.71
N VAL A 680 2.24 -22.20 -50.08
CA VAL A 680 1.29 -23.14 -50.72
C VAL A 680 0.16 -22.49 -51.54
N GLY A 681 0.36 -21.30 -52.09
CA GLY A 681 -0.66 -20.55 -52.82
C GLY A 681 -0.10 -19.50 -53.78
N THR A 682 -0.49 -18.24 -53.60
CA THR A 682 0.00 -17.12 -54.45
C THR A 682 1.05 -16.29 -53.71
N GLY A 683 2.21 -16.05 -54.32
CA GLY A 683 3.29 -15.26 -53.71
C GLY A 683 2.91 -13.79 -53.49
N VAL A 684 2.55 -13.09 -54.58
CA VAL A 684 2.21 -11.66 -54.56
C VAL A 684 0.92 -11.40 -55.33
N VAL A 685 0.00 -10.64 -54.75
CA VAL A 685 -1.22 -10.11 -55.38
C VAL A 685 -1.20 -8.58 -55.35
N VAL A 686 -1.41 -7.93 -56.49
CA VAL A 686 -1.56 -6.47 -56.61
C VAL A 686 -2.83 -6.16 -57.41
N ASN A 687 -3.82 -5.53 -56.77
CA ASN A 687 -5.16 -5.35 -57.33
C ASN A 687 -5.63 -3.87 -57.31
N ASN A 688 -6.89 -3.63 -57.69
CA ASN A 688 -7.56 -2.33 -57.68
C ASN A 688 -6.69 -1.24 -58.34
N LYS A 689 -6.45 -0.09 -57.69
CA LYS A 689 -5.60 1.00 -58.21
C LYS A 689 -4.19 1.04 -57.59
N SER A 690 -3.77 -0.06 -56.97
CA SER A 690 -2.47 -0.18 -56.28
C SER A 690 -1.28 0.19 -57.14
N ARG A 691 -0.27 0.77 -56.48
CA ARG A 691 1.04 1.06 -57.05
C ARG A 691 2.14 0.57 -56.11
N GLY A 692 3.34 0.38 -56.65
CA GLY A 692 4.47 -0.03 -55.83
C GLY A 692 5.70 -0.41 -56.61
N THR A 693 6.79 -0.66 -55.89
CA THR A 693 8.07 -1.11 -56.42
C THR A 693 8.49 -2.39 -55.71
N PHE A 694 8.55 -3.49 -56.46
CA PHE A 694 9.07 -4.77 -56.01
C PHE A 694 10.47 -4.92 -56.61
N GLU A 695 11.52 -4.75 -55.81
CA GLU A 695 12.91 -4.80 -56.27
C GLU A 695 13.69 -5.96 -55.63
N LYS A 696 14.42 -6.74 -56.44
CA LYS A 696 15.36 -7.78 -55.98
C LYS A 696 14.76 -8.85 -55.04
N ASN A 697 13.45 -9.07 -55.07
CA ASN A 697 12.80 -10.10 -54.26
C ASN A 697 12.97 -11.49 -54.91
N GLU A 698 13.03 -12.53 -54.08
CA GLU A 698 12.95 -13.93 -54.49
C GLU A 698 11.53 -14.45 -54.20
N ILE A 699 10.82 -14.96 -55.21
CA ILE A 699 9.46 -15.48 -55.07
C ILE A 699 9.43 -16.92 -55.62
N TYR A 700 9.19 -17.93 -54.80
CA TYR A 700 9.32 -19.33 -55.26
C TYR A 700 8.35 -20.33 -54.60
N ASP A 701 8.30 -21.55 -55.16
CA ASP A 701 7.43 -22.68 -54.76
C ASP A 701 5.93 -22.31 -54.56
N CYS A 702 5.47 -21.26 -55.25
CA CYS A 702 4.09 -20.79 -55.14
C CYS A 702 3.16 -21.68 -55.96
N GLN A 703 2.33 -22.48 -55.29
CA GLN A 703 1.47 -23.52 -55.89
C GLN A 703 0.35 -22.99 -56.82
N LYS A 704 0.22 -21.67 -56.99
CA LYS A 704 -0.73 -21.06 -57.94
C LYS A 704 -0.09 -20.01 -58.83
N TYR A 705 0.27 -18.86 -58.26
CA TYR A 705 0.92 -17.76 -59.00
C TYR A 705 2.09 -17.23 -58.20
N GLY A 706 3.25 -17.00 -58.81
CA GLY A 706 4.34 -16.23 -58.17
C GLY A 706 3.90 -14.78 -57.95
N VAL A 707 3.48 -14.12 -59.04
CA VAL A 707 2.91 -12.77 -59.06
C VAL A 707 1.56 -12.78 -59.78
N HIS A 708 0.58 -12.06 -59.23
CA HIS A 708 -0.74 -11.86 -59.79
C HIS A 708 -1.11 -10.38 -59.77
N ILE A 709 -1.25 -9.76 -60.95
CA ILE A 709 -1.68 -8.36 -61.12
C ILE A 709 -3.14 -8.36 -61.58
N GLN A 710 -3.98 -7.47 -61.06
CA GLN A 710 -5.40 -7.41 -61.37
C GLN A 710 -5.94 -5.99 -61.58
N GLN A 711 -7.02 -5.86 -62.37
CA GLN A 711 -7.83 -4.63 -62.55
C GLN A 711 -7.07 -3.43 -63.14
N ASP A 712 -6.84 -2.36 -62.36
CA ASP A 712 -6.20 -1.10 -62.77
C ASP A 712 -4.74 -0.99 -62.29
N ALA A 713 -4.24 -2.03 -61.61
CA ALA A 713 -2.99 -2.01 -60.84
C ALA A 713 -1.77 -1.69 -61.70
N ASN A 714 -0.85 -0.89 -61.15
CA ASN A 714 0.39 -0.48 -61.80
C ASN A 714 1.61 -0.59 -60.83
N PRO A 715 2.01 -1.81 -60.46
CA PRO A 715 3.29 -2.07 -59.79
C PRO A 715 4.46 -2.10 -60.79
N ALA A 716 5.66 -1.84 -60.30
CA ALA A 716 6.92 -2.03 -61.02
C ALA A 716 7.77 -3.13 -60.36
N PHE A 717 7.89 -4.28 -61.01
CA PHE A 717 8.78 -5.38 -60.64
C PHE A 717 10.14 -5.19 -61.32
N GLN A 718 11.20 -5.01 -60.54
CA GLN A 718 12.56 -4.77 -61.01
C GLN A 718 13.56 -5.78 -60.45
N SER A 719 14.29 -6.48 -61.32
CA SER A 719 15.37 -7.42 -60.93
C SER A 719 14.97 -8.53 -59.92
N ASN A 720 13.70 -8.92 -59.88
CA ASN A 720 13.23 -10.04 -59.04
C ASN A 720 13.49 -11.39 -59.71
N GLU A 721 13.54 -12.46 -58.92
CA GLU A 721 13.65 -13.83 -59.39
C GLU A 721 12.37 -14.61 -59.02
N VAL A 722 11.76 -15.32 -59.99
CA VAL A 722 10.52 -16.08 -59.79
C VAL A 722 10.63 -17.48 -60.40
N PHE A 723 10.62 -18.51 -59.53
CA PHE A 723 10.94 -19.89 -59.92
C PHE A 723 10.21 -20.95 -59.08
N ASP A 724 10.21 -22.21 -59.52
CA ASP A 724 9.51 -23.35 -58.89
C ASP A 724 7.98 -23.16 -58.69
N CYS A 725 7.39 -22.04 -59.11
CA CYS A 725 5.96 -21.75 -58.97
C CYS A 725 5.14 -22.49 -60.03
N ASP A 726 3.84 -22.66 -59.80
CA ASP A 726 2.96 -23.26 -60.81
C ASP A 726 2.90 -22.41 -62.09
N LEU A 727 2.65 -21.10 -61.94
CA LEU A 727 2.74 -20.11 -62.99
C LEU A 727 3.44 -18.85 -62.44
N ALA A 728 4.47 -18.34 -63.11
CA ALA A 728 5.34 -17.31 -62.50
C ALA A 728 4.66 -15.94 -62.39
N VAL A 729 4.08 -15.42 -63.47
CA VAL A 729 3.38 -14.12 -63.51
C VAL A 729 2.04 -14.22 -64.25
N PHE A 730 0.93 -13.89 -63.60
CA PHE A 730 -0.38 -13.72 -64.24
C PHE A 730 -0.83 -12.25 -64.17
N ILE A 731 -1.31 -11.70 -65.29
CA ILE A 731 -1.74 -10.30 -65.41
C ILE A 731 -3.19 -10.26 -65.90
N ASP A 732 -4.13 -10.13 -64.97
CA ASP A 732 -5.57 -10.11 -65.19
C ASP A 732 -6.11 -8.66 -65.21
N GLY A 733 -5.69 -7.93 -66.24
CA GLY A 733 -5.78 -6.47 -66.31
C GLY A 733 -4.57 -5.75 -65.70
N GLY A 734 -4.59 -4.42 -65.74
CA GLY A 734 -3.54 -3.55 -65.19
C GLY A 734 -2.43 -3.17 -66.16
N LYS A 735 -1.42 -2.47 -65.63
CA LYS A 735 -0.30 -1.85 -66.38
C LYS A 735 1.08 -2.19 -65.81
N GLY A 736 1.21 -3.39 -65.23
CA GLY A 736 2.41 -3.82 -64.51
C GLY A 736 3.70 -3.69 -65.33
N ARG A 737 4.73 -3.06 -64.75
CA ARG A 737 6.03 -2.84 -65.38
C ARG A 737 7.01 -3.90 -64.88
N PHE A 738 7.67 -4.62 -65.78
CA PHE A 738 8.64 -5.67 -65.46
C PHE A 738 9.98 -5.35 -66.12
N ILE A 739 11.00 -5.06 -65.31
CA ILE A 739 12.33 -4.65 -65.75
C ILE A 739 13.40 -5.61 -65.21
N SER A 740 14.17 -6.24 -66.08
CA SER A 740 15.33 -7.09 -65.73
C SER A 740 15.04 -8.27 -64.78
N ASN A 741 13.79 -8.71 -64.64
CA ASN A 741 13.43 -9.86 -63.80
C ASN A 741 13.88 -11.19 -64.46
N PHE A 742 13.95 -12.25 -63.66
CA PHE A 742 14.35 -13.59 -64.09
C PHE A 742 13.26 -14.61 -63.73
N LEU A 743 12.61 -15.17 -64.75
CA LEU A 743 11.52 -16.15 -64.62
C LEU A 743 12.00 -17.49 -65.19
N PHE A 744 12.14 -18.53 -64.37
CA PHE A 744 12.73 -19.83 -64.77
C PHE A 744 12.18 -21.00 -63.93
N ASP A 745 12.28 -22.23 -64.42
CA ASP A 745 11.86 -23.46 -63.73
C ASP A 745 10.44 -23.42 -63.10
N ASN A 746 9.48 -22.74 -63.75
CA ASN A 746 8.07 -22.71 -63.35
C ASN A 746 7.25 -23.80 -64.08
N ARG A 747 6.19 -24.34 -63.47
CA ARG A 747 5.61 -25.65 -63.84
C ARG A 747 4.72 -25.64 -65.09
N THR A 748 3.95 -24.58 -65.31
CA THR A 748 2.98 -24.47 -66.42
C THR A 748 3.37 -23.40 -67.43
N ALA A 749 3.59 -22.15 -66.97
CA ALA A 749 3.99 -21.04 -67.81
C ALA A 749 4.76 -19.96 -67.01
N PRO A 750 5.73 -19.26 -67.63
CA PRO A 750 6.41 -18.14 -66.97
C PRO A 750 5.59 -16.84 -66.97
N LEU A 751 4.69 -16.64 -67.94
CA LEU A 751 3.85 -15.46 -68.06
C LEU A 751 2.51 -15.81 -68.71
N LYS A 752 1.40 -15.30 -68.16
CA LYS A 752 0.05 -15.32 -68.76
C LYS A 752 -0.63 -13.96 -68.60
N MET A 753 -1.49 -13.60 -69.55
CA MET A 753 -2.19 -12.30 -69.61
C MET A 753 -3.64 -12.50 -70.07
N SER A 754 -4.58 -11.66 -69.61
CA SER A 754 -5.97 -11.63 -70.11
C SER A 754 -6.25 -10.42 -71.03
N ALA A 755 -7.33 -10.52 -71.82
CA ALA A 755 -7.76 -9.50 -72.77
C ALA A 755 -8.05 -8.13 -72.10
N GLY A 756 -7.06 -7.24 -72.12
CA GLY A 756 -7.12 -5.90 -71.53
C GLY A 756 -5.86 -5.48 -70.78
N ALA A 757 -5.02 -6.43 -70.38
CA ALA A 757 -3.72 -6.20 -69.75
C ALA A 757 -2.77 -5.39 -70.66
N LYS A 758 -2.06 -4.41 -70.09
CA LYS A 758 -1.13 -3.51 -70.80
C LYS A 758 0.21 -3.37 -70.06
N PRO A 759 0.97 -4.46 -69.84
CA PRO A 759 2.25 -4.41 -69.15
C PRO A 759 3.36 -3.74 -69.97
N GLU A 760 4.45 -3.38 -69.31
CA GLU A 760 5.71 -2.97 -69.94
C GLU A 760 6.79 -4.00 -69.63
N LEU A 761 7.29 -4.74 -70.63
CA LEU A 761 8.32 -5.77 -70.44
C LEU A 761 9.67 -5.32 -71.01
N MET A 762 10.67 -5.07 -70.15
CA MET A 762 12.00 -4.58 -70.53
C MET A 762 13.13 -5.45 -69.97
N SER A 763 14.03 -5.96 -70.84
CA SER A 763 15.28 -6.65 -70.45
C SER A 763 15.15 -7.87 -69.53
N ASN A 764 13.95 -8.45 -69.39
CA ASN A 764 13.72 -9.64 -68.57
C ASN A 764 14.32 -10.89 -69.22
N ARG A 765 14.68 -11.86 -68.37
CA ARG A 765 15.10 -13.22 -68.75
C ARG A 765 13.93 -14.15 -68.47
N ILE A 766 13.33 -14.74 -69.51
CA ILE A 766 12.09 -15.52 -69.39
C ILE A 766 12.30 -16.88 -70.04
N PHE A 767 12.21 -17.94 -69.25
CA PHE A 767 12.41 -19.33 -69.68
C PHE A 767 11.11 -20.13 -69.61
N ASP A 768 10.89 -20.94 -70.64
CA ASP A 768 9.69 -21.75 -70.87
C ASP A 768 9.96 -23.20 -70.42
N PRO A 769 9.08 -23.85 -69.64
CA PRO A 769 9.23 -25.26 -69.27
C PRO A 769 9.00 -26.24 -70.45
N THR A 770 8.40 -25.80 -71.56
CA THR A 770 8.07 -26.67 -72.69
C THR A 770 9.23 -26.82 -73.69
N PRO A 771 9.41 -28.01 -74.32
CA PRO A 771 10.43 -28.20 -75.37
C PRO A 771 10.26 -27.31 -76.61
N GLU A 772 9.06 -26.79 -76.85
CA GLU A 772 8.74 -26.03 -78.06
C GLU A 772 9.10 -24.55 -77.96
N GLY A 773 9.13 -23.96 -76.76
CA GLY A 773 9.65 -22.61 -76.52
C GLY A 773 8.78 -21.50 -77.12
N LYS A 774 7.50 -21.43 -76.71
CA LYS A 774 6.55 -20.39 -77.09
C LYS A 774 5.73 -19.96 -75.85
N PRO A 775 5.70 -18.65 -75.50
CA PRO A 775 4.83 -18.18 -74.44
C PRO A 775 3.36 -18.45 -74.78
N ILE A 776 2.60 -18.96 -73.81
CA ILE A 776 1.17 -19.24 -73.96
C ILE A 776 0.39 -17.92 -73.90
N ILE A 777 0.14 -17.35 -75.07
CA ILE A 777 -0.73 -16.19 -75.27
C ILE A 777 -2.09 -16.74 -75.74
N GLU A 778 -3.11 -16.67 -74.89
CA GLU A 778 -4.44 -17.26 -75.17
C GLU A 778 -5.38 -16.34 -75.97
N ASP A 779 -5.16 -15.03 -75.97
CA ASP A 779 -5.96 -14.03 -76.69
C ASP A 779 -5.11 -13.19 -77.67
N ASP A 780 -5.71 -12.74 -78.78
CA ASP A 780 -5.04 -12.05 -79.90
C ASP A 780 -4.52 -10.64 -79.51
N LEU A 781 -3.30 -10.60 -78.98
CA LEU A 781 -2.65 -9.40 -78.46
C LEU A 781 -1.72 -8.76 -79.50
N SER A 782 -2.19 -7.64 -80.07
CA SER A 782 -1.57 -6.88 -81.16
C SER A 782 -0.03 -6.75 -81.10
N GLY A 783 0.62 -6.80 -82.28
CA GLY A 783 2.05 -7.05 -82.47
C GLY A 783 3.06 -6.22 -81.66
N LYS A 784 2.69 -5.05 -81.10
CA LYS A 784 3.56 -4.32 -80.16
C LYS A 784 3.93 -5.14 -78.92
N LEU A 785 3.07 -6.06 -78.47
CA LEU A 785 3.38 -6.95 -77.35
C LEU A 785 4.31 -8.10 -77.79
N ALA A 786 4.10 -8.66 -78.98
CA ALA A 786 5.03 -9.63 -79.57
C ALA A 786 6.44 -9.03 -79.75
N ASP A 787 6.54 -7.80 -80.25
CA ASP A 787 7.81 -7.06 -80.33
C ASP A 787 8.43 -6.78 -78.96
N GLN A 788 7.64 -6.66 -77.90
CA GLN A 788 8.17 -6.53 -76.53
C GLN A 788 8.70 -7.88 -76.04
N LEU A 789 7.94 -8.97 -76.18
CA LEU A 789 8.39 -10.31 -75.82
C LEU A 789 9.67 -10.71 -76.57
N ALA A 790 9.76 -10.44 -77.87
CA ALA A 790 10.95 -10.67 -78.70
C ALA A 790 12.15 -9.77 -78.36
N ARG A 791 11.96 -8.69 -77.59
CA ARG A 791 13.03 -7.84 -77.03
C ARG A 791 13.41 -8.22 -75.59
N ASN A 792 12.73 -9.19 -74.99
CA ASN A 792 13.16 -9.86 -73.77
C ASN A 792 13.91 -11.15 -74.16
N ASN A 793 14.80 -11.66 -73.30
CA ASN A 793 15.79 -12.64 -73.73
C ASN A 793 15.24 -14.09 -73.63
N SER A 794 14.32 -14.43 -74.54
CA SER A 794 13.67 -15.75 -74.63
C SER A 794 14.52 -16.76 -75.41
N ALA A 795 15.60 -17.22 -74.79
CA ALA A 795 16.56 -18.13 -75.41
C ALA A 795 16.21 -19.62 -75.17
N LYS A 796 16.11 -20.41 -76.25
CA LYS A 796 16.35 -21.86 -76.14
C LYS A 796 17.83 -22.06 -75.81
N CYS A 797 18.13 -22.81 -74.76
CA CYS A 797 19.50 -23.02 -74.30
C CYS A 797 19.65 -24.40 -73.62
N ASP A 798 20.77 -25.09 -73.85
CA ASP A 798 20.92 -26.50 -73.50
C ASP A 798 21.04 -26.77 -71.99
N MET A 799 20.15 -27.64 -71.51
CA MET A 799 19.82 -27.87 -70.10
C MET A 799 20.83 -28.75 -69.32
N ILE A 800 22.13 -28.42 -69.42
CA ILE A 800 23.20 -29.10 -68.67
C ILE A 800 24.02 -28.13 -67.80
N GLY A 801 24.40 -26.95 -68.30
CA GLY A 801 25.34 -26.06 -67.58
C GLY A 801 24.77 -25.31 -66.37
N VAL A 802 23.57 -24.74 -66.49
CA VAL A 802 23.03 -23.78 -65.50
C VAL A 802 22.65 -24.44 -64.17
N ARG A 803 22.27 -25.73 -64.19
CA ARG A 803 21.88 -26.52 -63.00
C ARG A 803 22.96 -26.67 -61.92
N ALA A 804 24.20 -26.31 -62.22
CA ALA A 804 25.35 -26.42 -61.31
C ALA A 804 25.84 -25.07 -60.76
N SER A 805 25.78 -23.99 -61.53
CA SER A 805 26.30 -22.66 -61.13
C SER A 805 25.25 -21.72 -60.56
N GLY A 806 23.96 -21.91 -60.91
CA GLY A 806 22.85 -21.05 -60.50
C GLY A 806 22.12 -21.46 -59.23
N LYS A 807 22.61 -22.45 -58.47
CA LYS A 807 21.97 -22.89 -57.21
C LYS A 807 22.56 -22.12 -56.02
N PRO A 808 21.90 -21.08 -55.47
CA PRO A 808 22.22 -20.65 -54.11
C PRO A 808 22.04 -21.86 -53.18
N ASN A 809 23.04 -22.09 -52.32
CA ASN A 809 23.31 -23.42 -51.78
C ASN A 809 22.09 -24.03 -51.06
N MET A 810 21.40 -24.96 -51.72
CA MET A 810 20.15 -25.56 -51.25
C MET A 810 20.34 -26.35 -49.94
N GLN A 811 21.55 -26.83 -49.66
CA GLN A 811 21.88 -27.42 -48.36
C GLN A 811 22.03 -26.37 -47.26
N GLN A 812 22.54 -25.18 -47.59
CA GLN A 812 22.71 -24.05 -46.65
C GLN A 812 21.37 -23.38 -46.34
N ARG A 813 20.52 -23.16 -47.35
CA ARG A 813 19.13 -22.70 -47.15
C ARG A 813 18.35 -23.71 -46.30
N ARG A 814 18.48 -25.02 -46.58
CA ARG A 814 17.92 -26.07 -45.70
C ARG A 814 18.58 -26.13 -44.33
N GLN A 815 19.84 -25.73 -44.15
CA GLN A 815 20.47 -25.63 -42.82
C GLN A 815 19.91 -24.44 -42.03
N GLU A 816 19.66 -23.30 -42.68
CA GLU A 816 18.97 -22.14 -42.09
C GLU A 816 17.52 -22.49 -41.72
N GLU A 817 16.79 -23.18 -42.60
CA GLU A 817 15.45 -23.71 -42.29
C GLU A 817 15.47 -24.73 -41.15
N ASN A 818 16.42 -25.67 -41.14
CA ASN A 818 16.58 -26.64 -40.06
C ASN A 818 17.03 -25.98 -38.75
N HIS A 819 17.81 -24.90 -38.81
CA HIS A 819 18.23 -24.13 -37.63
C HIS A 819 17.04 -23.37 -37.04
N VAL A 820 16.23 -22.70 -37.87
CA VAL A 820 14.96 -22.10 -37.44
C VAL A 820 13.99 -23.18 -36.95
N GLN A 821 13.97 -24.38 -37.53
CA GLN A 821 13.18 -25.50 -37.01
C GLN A 821 13.73 -26.11 -35.71
N GLU A 822 15.05 -26.08 -35.45
CA GLU A 822 15.65 -26.48 -34.17
C GLU A 822 15.40 -25.43 -33.09
N GLU A 823 15.53 -24.13 -33.40
CA GLU A 823 15.09 -23.04 -32.53
C GLU A 823 13.58 -23.11 -32.27
N TRP A 824 12.76 -23.45 -33.28
CA TRP A 824 11.32 -23.64 -33.14
C TRP A 824 10.99 -24.89 -32.31
N LYS A 825 11.68 -26.03 -32.49
CA LYS A 825 11.54 -27.23 -31.62
C LYS A 825 11.97 -26.92 -30.20
N ASN A 826 13.04 -26.16 -30.00
CA ASN A 826 13.43 -25.66 -28.69
C ASN A 826 12.41 -24.64 -28.14
N THR A 827 11.75 -23.85 -28.98
CA THR A 827 10.69 -22.91 -28.59
C THR A 827 9.36 -23.61 -28.30
N GLN A 828 9.09 -24.76 -28.90
CA GLN A 828 7.95 -25.65 -28.62
C GLN A 828 8.19 -26.50 -27.36
N ARG A 829 9.39 -27.07 -27.19
CA ARG A 829 9.84 -27.68 -25.92
C ARG A 829 9.81 -26.64 -24.80
N LYS A 830 10.25 -25.41 -25.09
CA LYS A 830 10.04 -24.26 -24.22
C LYS A 830 8.57 -23.92 -24.06
N HIS A 831 7.66 -24.10 -25.03
CA HIS A 831 6.23 -23.86 -24.80
C HIS A 831 5.65 -24.85 -23.79
N SER A 832 5.98 -26.14 -23.85
CA SER A 832 5.63 -27.09 -22.78
C SER A 832 6.32 -26.74 -21.46
N PHE A 833 7.60 -26.34 -21.48
CA PHE A 833 8.32 -25.89 -20.29
C PHE A 833 7.79 -24.55 -19.76
N TRP A 834 7.17 -23.69 -20.58
CA TRP A 834 6.65 -22.35 -20.21
C TRP A 834 5.17 -22.40 -19.87
N GLN A 835 4.43 -23.42 -20.31
CA GLN A 835 3.19 -23.81 -19.65
C GLN A 835 3.52 -24.49 -18.33
N GLN A 836 4.55 -25.33 -18.23
CA GLN A 836 5.04 -25.82 -16.93
C GLN A 836 5.61 -24.71 -16.05
N GLU A 837 6.27 -23.68 -16.59
CA GLU A 837 6.79 -22.53 -15.84
C GLU A 837 5.67 -21.54 -15.52
N ALA A 838 4.67 -21.36 -16.39
CA ALA A 838 3.45 -20.61 -16.07
C ALA A 838 2.50 -21.39 -15.15
N ASP A 839 2.56 -22.72 -15.09
CA ASP A 839 1.80 -23.57 -14.18
C ASP A 839 2.53 -23.77 -12.86
N VAL A 840 3.87 -23.75 -12.85
CA VAL A 840 4.72 -23.54 -11.66
C VAL A 840 4.58 -22.11 -11.17
N TRP A 841 4.46 -21.10 -12.02
CA TRP A 841 4.16 -19.73 -11.60
C TRP A 841 2.70 -19.54 -11.21
N LYS A 842 1.74 -20.34 -11.72
CA LYS A 842 0.39 -20.45 -11.15
C LYS A 842 0.40 -21.25 -9.86
N LEU A 843 1.29 -22.22 -9.68
CA LEU A 843 1.44 -22.99 -8.44
C LEU A 843 2.17 -22.18 -7.36
N ASP A 844 3.14 -21.36 -7.74
CA ASP A 844 3.90 -20.43 -6.90
C ASP A 844 3.07 -19.17 -6.64
N ALA A 845 2.28 -18.68 -7.60
CA ALA A 845 1.27 -17.66 -7.32
C ALA A 845 0.12 -18.25 -6.51
N ALA A 846 -0.32 -19.49 -6.71
CA ALA A 846 -1.32 -20.13 -5.85
C ALA A 846 -0.75 -20.47 -4.47
N THR A 847 0.53 -20.79 -4.34
CA THR A 847 1.22 -21.05 -3.07
C THR A 847 1.52 -19.74 -2.36
N ALA A 848 1.96 -18.69 -3.05
CA ALA A 848 2.06 -17.34 -2.50
C ALA A 848 0.67 -16.84 -2.08
N VAL A 849 -0.37 -17.00 -2.90
CA VAL A 849 -1.76 -16.69 -2.55
C VAL A 849 -2.27 -17.56 -1.40
N THR A 850 -1.84 -18.81 -1.27
CA THR A 850 -2.23 -19.69 -0.15
C THR A 850 -1.48 -19.31 1.14
N ASN A 851 -0.18 -19.05 1.06
CA ASN A 851 0.64 -18.58 2.16
C ASN A 851 0.21 -17.19 2.64
N ILE A 852 -0.12 -16.27 1.71
CA ILE A 852 -0.69 -14.94 2.01
C ILE A 852 -2.12 -15.09 2.56
N LYS A 853 -2.95 -16.00 2.03
CA LYS A 853 -4.28 -16.30 2.64
C LYS A 853 -4.16 -16.88 4.04
N GLN A 854 -3.18 -17.74 4.31
CA GLN A 854 -2.89 -18.29 5.64
C GLN A 854 -2.37 -17.19 6.58
N GLN A 855 -1.45 -16.35 6.14
CA GLN A 855 -0.98 -15.17 6.88
C GLN A 855 -2.05 -14.07 7.06
N ALA A 856 -3.12 -14.10 6.26
CA ALA A 856 -4.28 -13.21 6.35
C ALA A 856 -5.48 -13.82 7.10
N GLN A 857 -5.39 -15.08 7.54
CA GLN A 857 -6.24 -15.56 8.63
C GLN A 857 -5.66 -15.02 9.95
N PRO A 858 -6.49 -14.49 10.87
CA PRO A 858 -6.01 -14.19 12.21
C PRO A 858 -5.64 -15.50 12.90
N ASP A 859 -4.46 -15.53 13.55
CA ASP A 859 -4.07 -16.65 14.41
C ASP A 859 -5.17 -16.87 15.47
N THR A 860 -5.83 -18.04 15.43
CA THR A 860 -6.84 -18.42 16.44
C THR A 860 -6.16 -18.89 17.72
N LEU A 861 -5.43 -17.97 18.35
CA LEU A 861 -4.85 -18.09 19.69
C LEU A 861 -5.66 -17.28 20.70
N SER A 862 -6.98 -17.53 20.72
CA SER A 862 -7.84 -17.26 21.86
C SER A 862 -8.17 -18.58 22.54
N THR A 863 -7.74 -18.73 23.79
CA THR A 863 -8.17 -19.77 24.72
C THR A 863 -8.22 -19.18 26.12
N ALA A 864 -9.42 -19.15 26.72
CA ALA A 864 -9.80 -18.39 27.93
C ALA A 864 -9.68 -16.86 27.74
N LEU A 865 -10.73 -16.05 27.92
CA LEU A 865 -11.90 -16.15 28.82
C LEU A 865 -13.25 -15.96 28.05
N PRO A 866 -14.43 -16.07 28.71
CA PRO A 866 -15.60 -16.71 28.08
C PRO A 866 -16.45 -15.81 27.17
N ASP A 867 -17.14 -16.46 26.24
CA ASP A 867 -18.30 -15.91 25.53
C ASP A 867 -19.48 -15.69 26.50
N ASP A 868 -20.12 -14.52 26.43
CA ASP A 868 -21.54 -14.39 26.72
C ASP A 868 -22.12 -13.13 26.06
N TYR A 869 -22.72 -13.28 24.88
CA TYR A 869 -23.88 -12.51 24.41
C TYR A 869 -24.40 -13.08 23.08
N SER A 870 -25.50 -13.83 23.14
CA SER A 870 -26.16 -14.40 21.98
C SER A 870 -27.10 -13.40 21.30
N PRO A 871 -27.22 -13.45 19.96
CA PRO A 871 -28.48 -13.20 19.27
C PRO A 871 -29.20 -14.54 19.06
N GLU A 872 -30.46 -14.64 19.44
CA GLU A 872 -31.24 -15.88 19.28
C GLU A 872 -31.45 -16.24 17.81
N THR A 873 -31.43 -17.55 17.53
CA THR A 873 -31.87 -18.10 16.25
C THR A 873 -33.38 -18.33 16.27
N ASP A 874 -34.05 -18.14 15.13
CA ASP A 874 -34.88 -19.23 14.63
C ASP A 874 -34.51 -19.56 13.19
N THR A 875 -34.87 -20.76 12.77
CA THR A 875 -34.36 -21.47 11.63
C THR A 875 -35.51 -22.10 10.86
N LYS A 876 -35.30 -22.38 9.57
CA LYS A 876 -35.46 -23.76 9.08
C LYS A 876 -34.78 -23.98 7.73
N ARG A 877 -34.51 -25.28 7.51
CA ARG A 877 -34.01 -25.91 6.28
C ARG A 877 -35.09 -25.75 5.17
N SER A 878 -34.84 -25.99 3.89
CA SER A 878 -33.88 -26.91 3.27
C SER A 878 -33.60 -26.55 1.81
N ALA A 879 -32.58 -27.17 1.20
CA ALA A 879 -32.44 -27.20 -0.25
C ALA A 879 -33.52 -28.09 -0.89
N PHE A 880 -33.91 -27.82 -2.14
CA PHE A 880 -34.14 -28.87 -3.15
C PHE A 880 -34.13 -28.33 -4.59
N THR A 881 -34.18 -29.26 -5.54
CA THR A 881 -34.04 -29.13 -6.99
C THR A 881 -35.20 -28.42 -7.69
N PHE A 882 -34.93 -27.80 -8.85
CA PHE A 882 -35.96 -27.39 -9.80
C PHE A 882 -36.70 -28.59 -10.40
N GLY A 883 -38.05 -28.54 -10.41
CA GLY A 883 -38.89 -29.56 -11.04
C GLY A 883 -40.36 -29.12 -11.23
N THR A 884 -40.77 -29.05 -12.50
CA THR A 884 -42.16 -29.19 -13.02
C THR A 884 -43.33 -28.31 -12.52
N GLN A 885 -43.82 -27.48 -13.46
CA GLN A 885 -45.24 -27.25 -13.83
C GLN A 885 -46.16 -26.33 -13.00
N SER A 886 -47.13 -25.74 -13.75
CA SER A 886 -48.12 -24.72 -13.36
C SER A 886 -49.47 -25.33 -12.90
N PRO A 887 -50.46 -24.56 -12.39
CA PRO A 887 -51.44 -23.90 -13.29
C PRO A 887 -52.03 -22.53 -12.83
N MET A 888 -53.07 -22.09 -13.53
CA MET A 888 -53.67 -20.74 -13.66
C MET A 888 -54.61 -20.25 -12.53
N SER A 889 -54.71 -18.91 -12.36
CA SER A 889 -55.93 -18.09 -12.13
C SER A 889 -55.55 -16.59 -12.15
N VAL A 890 -55.95 -15.73 -13.10
CA VAL A 890 -57.27 -15.09 -13.38
C VAL A 890 -57.61 -13.90 -12.43
N SER A 891 -58.09 -12.81 -13.06
CA SER A 891 -58.34 -11.40 -12.66
C SER A 891 -59.54 -11.17 -11.70
N PRO A 892 -59.87 -9.94 -11.16
CA PRO A 892 -59.60 -8.59 -11.72
C PRO A 892 -59.33 -7.37 -10.77
N ASP A 893 -59.15 -6.22 -11.43
CA ASP A 893 -59.23 -4.77 -11.05
C ASP A 893 -60.50 -4.35 -10.26
N PRO A 894 -60.68 -3.09 -9.71
CA PRO A 894 -60.24 -1.79 -10.29
C PRO A 894 -59.94 -0.56 -9.36
N ASP A 895 -59.83 0.62 -10.01
CA ASP A 895 -60.16 2.00 -9.57
C ASP A 895 -59.20 2.85 -8.68
N MET A 896 -58.42 3.77 -9.29
CA MET A 896 -58.76 5.22 -9.45
C MET A 896 -57.57 6.14 -9.84
N ASP A 897 -57.86 7.05 -10.77
CA ASP A 897 -57.08 8.22 -11.27
C ASP A 897 -57.76 9.53 -10.79
N PRO A 898 -57.38 10.79 -11.14
CA PRO A 898 -56.13 11.33 -11.74
C PRO A 898 -55.62 12.66 -11.08
N GLU A 899 -54.49 13.21 -11.56
CA GLU A 899 -54.28 14.64 -11.97
C GLU A 899 -52.78 14.87 -12.35
N SER A 900 -52.45 15.24 -13.60
CA SER A 900 -52.25 16.61 -14.14
C SER A 900 -50.88 17.28 -13.74
N LEU A 901 -50.15 18.05 -14.58
CA LEU A 901 -50.43 18.62 -15.92
C LEU A 901 -49.12 19.11 -16.63
N SER A 902 -49.01 18.93 -17.97
CA SER A 902 -48.10 19.65 -18.94
C SER A 902 -46.56 19.49 -18.81
N SER A 903 -45.69 19.69 -19.83
CA SER A 903 -45.79 20.04 -21.28
C SER A 903 -44.64 19.34 -22.07
N ALA A 904 -44.82 18.75 -23.27
CA ALA A 904 -44.62 19.35 -24.62
C ALA A 904 -43.32 20.18 -24.79
N THR A 905 -42.54 20.09 -25.88
CA THR A 905 -42.74 19.66 -27.30
C THR A 905 -41.88 18.44 -27.71
N GLY A 906 -41.98 17.73 -28.86
CA GLY A 906 -42.43 18.06 -30.24
C GLY A 906 -41.22 18.51 -31.08
N THR A 907 -40.92 18.03 -32.30
CA THR A 907 -41.64 17.26 -33.36
C THR A 907 -40.67 16.30 -34.13
N ASP A 908 -41.04 15.07 -34.54
CA ASP A 908 -41.82 14.66 -35.75
C ASP A 908 -41.11 14.91 -37.12
N ALA A 909 -41.20 14.11 -38.20
CA ALA A 909 -41.59 12.69 -38.45
C ALA A 909 -41.47 12.29 -39.95
N THR A 910 -41.88 11.05 -40.28
CA THR A 910 -42.29 10.52 -41.62
C THR A 910 -41.18 9.96 -42.55
N LYS A 911 -41.44 8.98 -43.46
CA LYS A 911 -42.72 8.35 -43.91
C LYS A 911 -42.57 6.87 -44.35
N SER A 912 -43.70 6.22 -44.64
CA SER A 912 -43.87 4.81 -45.07
C SER A 912 -43.48 4.56 -46.56
N VAL A 913 -43.35 3.31 -47.03
CA VAL A 913 -44.37 2.41 -47.68
C VAL A 913 -43.66 1.05 -47.91
N ALA A 914 -44.11 -0.16 -47.52
CA ALA A 914 -45.37 -0.93 -47.67
C ALA A 914 -45.49 -1.79 -48.97
N SER A 915 -46.13 -2.98 -48.85
CA SER A 915 -46.41 -4.01 -49.92
C SER A 915 -45.25 -4.96 -50.32
N SER A 916 -45.47 -6.22 -50.78
CA SER A 916 -46.58 -7.19 -50.53
C SER A 916 -46.31 -8.66 -50.95
N ARG A 917 -47.07 -9.59 -50.33
CA ARG A 917 -47.74 -10.82 -50.88
C ARG A 917 -46.97 -12.09 -51.37
N ARG A 918 -47.57 -13.23 -50.93
CA ARG A 918 -47.68 -14.60 -51.55
C ARG A 918 -46.46 -15.54 -51.39
N ARG A 919 -46.62 -16.71 -50.74
CA ARG A 919 -47.20 -18.03 -51.17
C ARG A 919 -46.30 -18.76 -52.18
N SER A 920 -45.95 -20.04 -52.03
CA SER A 920 -46.19 -21.05 -50.95
C SER A 920 -45.11 -22.19 -51.07
N THR A 921 -45.19 -23.49 -50.66
CA THR A 921 -46.30 -24.45 -50.40
C THR A 921 -45.81 -25.70 -49.60
N LYS A 922 -46.65 -26.74 -49.50
CA LYS A 922 -46.44 -28.13 -49.00
C LYS A 922 -45.23 -28.82 -49.69
N GLY A 923 -44.60 -29.91 -49.20
CA GLY A 923 -44.77 -30.85 -48.06
C GLY A 923 -43.93 -32.13 -48.37
N GLY A 924 -43.79 -33.21 -47.58
CA GLY A 924 -44.23 -33.58 -46.22
C GLY A 924 -44.04 -35.11 -45.96
N ARG A 925 -44.16 -35.56 -44.69
CA ARG A 925 -44.26 -36.97 -44.20
C ARG A 925 -43.05 -37.95 -44.28
N GLY A 926 -42.51 -38.28 -43.09
CA GLY A 926 -42.22 -39.67 -42.64
C GLY A 926 -40.85 -40.29 -42.95
N ARG A 927 -40.46 -41.44 -42.35
CA ARG A 927 -40.84 -42.13 -41.08
C ARG A 927 -39.93 -43.37 -40.88
N ARG A 928 -39.52 -43.70 -39.64
CA ARG A 928 -38.80 -44.97 -39.22
C ARG A 928 -37.34 -45.11 -39.76
N ALA A 929 -36.34 -45.48 -38.95
CA ALA A 929 -35.98 -46.78 -38.31
C ALA A 929 -35.39 -47.79 -39.33
N THR A 930 -34.40 -48.64 -39.01
CA THR A 930 -34.16 -49.39 -37.74
C THR A 930 -32.66 -49.67 -37.46
N LEU A 931 -32.37 -50.26 -36.30
CA LEU A 931 -31.06 -50.68 -35.76
C LEU A 931 -30.49 -51.98 -36.43
N ALA A 932 -29.34 -52.43 -35.92
CA ALA A 932 -28.59 -53.69 -36.16
C ALA A 932 -27.49 -53.63 -37.25
N ALA A 933 -26.38 -54.40 -37.13
CA ALA A 933 -26.11 -55.54 -36.24
C ALA A 933 -24.74 -55.45 -35.50
N MET A 934 -24.57 -56.35 -34.50
CA MET A 934 -23.34 -56.57 -33.70
C MET A 934 -22.68 -57.89 -34.11
N ILE A 935 -21.38 -58.04 -33.83
CA ILE A 935 -20.60 -59.28 -33.55
C ILE A 935 -19.12 -58.86 -33.38
N MET A 936 -18.24 -59.48 -32.58
CA MET A 936 -18.28 -60.05 -31.21
C MET A 936 -16.82 -60.45 -30.83
N ASP A 937 -16.58 -60.86 -29.58
CA ASP A 937 -15.39 -61.61 -29.09
C ASP A 937 -13.98 -60.97 -28.95
N GLY A 938 -13.38 -61.23 -27.78
CA GLY A 938 -11.92 -61.35 -27.53
C GLY A 938 -11.54 -62.85 -27.40
N PRO A 939 -10.62 -63.32 -26.51
CA PRO A 939 -9.88 -62.64 -25.43
C PRO A 939 -8.40 -63.11 -25.23
N GLY A 940 -7.73 -62.71 -24.11
CA GLY A 940 -6.53 -63.38 -23.54
C GLY A 940 -5.39 -62.39 -23.17
N ARG A 941 -4.74 -62.31 -21.99
CA ARG A 941 -4.29 -63.26 -20.91
C ARG A 941 -3.09 -64.15 -21.33
N LYS A 942 -2.06 -64.45 -20.52
CA LYS A 942 -1.57 -63.99 -19.17
C LYS A 942 -0.22 -64.70 -18.87
N LYS A 943 0.74 -64.11 -18.13
CA LYS A 943 1.53 -64.73 -17.01
C LYS A 943 2.58 -63.75 -16.40
N SER A 944 3.28 -64.17 -15.33
CA SER A 944 3.97 -63.28 -14.36
C SER A 944 5.10 -63.96 -13.53
N LYS A 945 5.75 -63.18 -12.63
CA LYS A 945 6.83 -63.48 -11.65
C LYS A 945 8.27 -63.17 -12.18
N LYS A 946 9.28 -62.80 -11.36
CA LYS A 946 9.42 -62.78 -9.88
C LYS A 946 10.53 -61.79 -9.39
N GLY A 947 10.32 -61.09 -8.26
CA GLY A 947 11.36 -60.47 -7.41
C GLY A 947 12.09 -59.20 -7.93
N ASP A 948 12.75 -58.38 -7.10
CA ASP A 948 12.62 -58.20 -5.64
C ASP A 948 13.20 -56.84 -5.15
N MET A 949 12.86 -56.47 -3.90
CA MET A 949 13.45 -55.47 -2.97
C MET A 949 13.86 -54.02 -3.40
N ARG A 950 13.09 -53.07 -2.87
CA ARG A 950 13.49 -51.91 -2.01
C ARG A 950 14.38 -50.75 -2.53
N SER A 951 13.78 -49.56 -2.38
CA SER A 951 14.36 -48.29 -1.86
C SER A 951 15.51 -47.57 -2.59
N ARG A 952 15.26 -46.29 -2.91
CA ARG A 952 16.17 -45.18 -2.57
C ARG A 952 15.42 -43.84 -2.54
N ALA A 953 15.84 -42.96 -1.63
CA ALA A 953 15.45 -41.55 -1.59
C ALA A 953 16.73 -40.70 -1.54
N MET A 954 16.65 -39.44 -1.97
CA MET A 954 17.63 -38.35 -1.80
C MET A 954 19.11 -38.60 -2.19
N SER A 955 19.65 -37.78 -3.09
CA SER A 955 20.52 -36.63 -2.72
C SER A 955 21.53 -36.22 -3.81
N LEU A 956 21.62 -34.89 -4.00
CA LEU A 956 22.78 -34.01 -4.21
C LEU A 956 23.94 -34.34 -5.19
N SER A 957 24.57 -33.24 -5.61
CA SER A 957 25.58 -33.11 -6.67
C SER A 957 26.97 -33.68 -6.32
N PRO A 958 27.77 -34.09 -7.32
CA PRO A 958 29.22 -34.30 -7.18
C PRO A 958 30.02 -33.00 -7.39
N GLY A 959 31.23 -32.94 -6.80
CA GLY A 959 32.16 -31.81 -6.87
C GLY A 959 33.46 -32.10 -7.65
N ILE A 960 34.41 -31.17 -7.54
CA ILE A 960 35.70 -31.14 -8.26
C ILE A 960 36.77 -32.01 -7.54
N ALA A 961 37.74 -32.54 -8.29
CA ALA A 961 38.97 -33.16 -7.78
C ALA A 961 40.24 -32.52 -8.39
N LEU A 962 41.36 -32.58 -7.67
CA LEU A 962 42.66 -31.95 -8.01
C LEU A 962 43.78 -33.01 -8.20
N PRO A 963 44.81 -32.73 -9.03
CA PRO A 963 46.11 -33.40 -9.02
C PRO A 963 47.22 -32.60 -8.29
N PRO A 964 48.40 -33.20 -7.96
CA PRO A 964 49.42 -32.64 -7.06
C PRO A 964 50.61 -31.88 -7.73
N MET A 965 51.66 -31.56 -6.95
CA MET A 965 52.67 -30.51 -7.20
C MET A 965 54.02 -30.93 -7.86
N THR A 966 54.68 -29.96 -8.52
CA THR A 966 56.15 -29.69 -8.64
C THR A 966 57.09 -30.68 -9.37
N PRO A 967 58.31 -30.27 -9.86
CA PRO A 967 58.94 -28.93 -9.94
C PRO A 967 59.53 -28.52 -11.33
N GLU A 968 60.18 -27.33 -11.36
CA GLU A 968 61.31 -26.90 -12.23
C GLU A 968 61.14 -26.42 -13.70
N ASP A 969 62.21 -25.74 -14.18
CA ASP A 969 62.40 -24.83 -15.34
C ASP A 969 63.45 -25.47 -16.32
N PRO A 970 63.98 -24.87 -17.43
CA PRO A 970 63.61 -23.64 -18.16
C PRO A 970 63.59 -23.79 -19.72
N ASP A 971 63.50 -22.65 -20.42
CA ASP A 971 63.97 -22.35 -21.80
C ASP A 971 63.45 -23.15 -23.03
N GLN A 972 62.71 -22.47 -23.92
CA GLN A 972 63.30 -21.88 -25.15
C GLN A 972 62.34 -20.93 -25.91
N ARG A 973 62.92 -19.93 -26.59
CA ARG A 973 62.32 -18.99 -27.59
C ARG A 973 62.93 -19.32 -28.98
N PRO A 974 62.63 -18.65 -30.15
CA PRO A 974 61.92 -17.38 -30.41
C PRO A 974 60.88 -17.50 -31.60
N LEU A 975 60.29 -16.50 -32.28
CA LEU A 975 60.67 -15.12 -32.69
C LEU A 975 59.46 -14.15 -32.88
N ARG A 976 59.71 -12.86 -32.55
CA ARG A 976 59.41 -11.57 -33.24
C ARG A 976 58.15 -11.42 -34.14
N SER A 977 57.49 -10.26 -34.23
CA SER A 977 57.72 -8.87 -33.72
C SER A 977 56.36 -8.14 -33.60
N GLY A 978 56.07 -7.26 -32.64
CA GLY A 978 56.71 -5.95 -32.33
C GLY A 978 55.85 -4.82 -32.94
N ARG A 979 55.67 -3.59 -32.42
CA ARG A 979 56.18 -2.71 -31.34
C ARG A 979 54.98 -1.83 -30.87
N ARG A 980 54.95 -1.01 -29.81
CA ARG A 980 55.67 -0.70 -28.54
C ARG A 980 54.57 0.05 -27.71
N GLY A 981 54.37 -0.18 -26.41
CA GLY A 981 55.19 0.37 -25.32
C GLY A 981 54.63 1.75 -24.85
N SER A 982 54.55 2.09 -23.56
CA SER A 982 55.07 1.42 -22.35
C SER A 982 54.49 2.09 -21.06
N VAL A 983 54.08 1.32 -20.02
CA VAL A 983 54.78 1.15 -18.70
C VAL A 983 54.66 2.36 -17.74
N ASN A 984 54.40 2.27 -16.42
CA ASN A 984 53.94 1.19 -15.49
C ASN A 984 53.37 1.86 -14.19
N VAL A 985 52.31 1.34 -13.54
CA VAL A 985 52.27 0.42 -12.36
C VAL A 985 52.77 1.03 -11.02
N GLY A 986 51.98 0.85 -9.94
CA GLY A 986 52.29 1.23 -8.55
C GLY A 986 53.06 0.16 -7.73
N PRO A 987 53.07 0.26 -6.39
CA PRO A 987 52.18 -0.57 -5.54
C PRO A 987 51.59 0.23 -4.34
N THR A 988 50.52 -0.12 -3.62
CA THR A 988 50.07 -1.38 -2.96
C THR A 988 50.90 -1.78 -1.73
N VAL A 989 50.29 -1.79 -0.51
CA VAL A 989 50.44 -2.79 0.60
C VAL A 989 49.68 -2.33 1.88
N THR A 990 49.27 -3.31 2.67
CA THR A 990 48.14 -3.48 3.61
C THR A 990 48.36 -3.22 5.12
N PHE A 991 47.25 -3.30 5.90
CA PHE A 991 47.11 -3.83 7.29
C PHE A 991 47.34 -2.97 8.58
N SER A 992 46.25 -2.37 9.07
CA SER A 992 45.69 -2.51 10.46
C SER A 992 46.49 -1.97 11.70
N PRO A 993 46.14 -2.27 12.99
CA PRO A 993 45.36 -1.30 13.79
C PRO A 993 45.74 -1.06 15.29
N GLU A 994 45.66 0.20 15.77
CA GLU A 994 45.56 0.58 17.21
C GLU A 994 44.84 1.95 17.32
N ARG A 995 44.05 2.38 18.33
CA ARG A 995 43.99 2.22 19.81
C ARG A 995 45.13 2.92 20.59
N THR A 996 44.97 4.22 20.94
CA THR A 996 44.69 4.65 22.35
C THR A 996 44.46 6.17 22.58
N LYS A 997 43.76 6.41 23.69
CA LYS A 997 43.41 7.62 24.49
C LYS A 997 44.30 8.89 24.45
N ALA A 998 43.64 10.02 24.22
CA ALA A 998 43.49 11.23 25.09
C ALA A 998 44.58 11.71 26.08
N THR A 999 44.79 13.04 26.10
CA THR A 999 45.20 13.87 27.28
C THR A 999 44.74 15.33 27.13
N ASP A 1000 44.30 15.96 28.23
CA ASP A 1000 44.08 17.41 28.38
C ASP A 1000 45.35 18.13 28.87
N VAL A 1001 45.55 19.41 28.49
CA VAL A 1001 46.37 20.41 29.23
C VAL A 1001 45.76 21.82 29.06
N THR A 1002 45.94 22.70 30.05
CA THR A 1002 45.19 23.96 30.24
C THR A 1002 45.96 25.28 29.96
N SER A 1003 45.19 26.38 29.89
CA SER A 1003 45.42 27.72 30.50
C SER A 1003 46.37 28.79 29.90
N GLN A 1004 45.72 29.90 29.48
CA GLN A 1004 45.94 31.33 29.84
C GLN A 1004 47.18 32.17 29.43
N VAL A 1005 46.91 33.16 28.55
CA VAL A 1005 47.16 34.63 28.64
C VAL A 1005 45.98 35.32 27.86
N GLY A 1006 45.51 36.58 27.91
CA GLY A 1006 45.88 37.88 28.51
C GLY A 1006 46.47 38.86 27.46
N ARG A 1007 46.23 40.19 27.37
CA ARG A 1007 45.40 41.27 28.00
C ARG A 1007 45.38 42.47 26.96
N LEU A 1008 44.69 43.64 27.00
CA LEU A 1008 43.83 44.39 27.94
C LEU A 1008 42.99 45.50 27.18
N ARG A 1009 41.78 45.83 27.68
CA ARG A 1009 40.93 47.08 27.54
C ARG A 1009 41.06 48.12 26.37
N LEU A 1010 39.92 48.31 25.63
CA LEU A 1010 39.03 49.52 25.50
C LEU A 1010 39.60 50.93 25.12
N PRO A 1011 38.88 51.81 24.36
CA PRO A 1011 37.50 52.27 24.69
C PRO A 1011 36.50 52.66 23.54
N ARG A 1012 35.39 53.31 23.96
CA ARG A 1012 34.07 53.61 23.34
C ARG A 1012 34.01 54.62 22.16
N ARG A 1013 32.79 54.68 21.56
CA ARG A 1013 32.13 55.73 20.73
C ARG A 1013 32.60 55.85 19.26
N ALA A 1014 31.85 56.45 18.33
CA ALA A 1014 30.39 56.56 18.06
C ALA A 1014 30.20 57.49 16.82
N SER A 1015 29.13 57.29 16.05
CA SER A 1015 28.55 58.24 15.06
C SER A 1015 29.47 58.95 14.04
N LEU A 1016 29.29 58.65 12.74
CA LEU A 1016 28.86 59.60 11.69
C LEU A 1016 28.85 58.97 10.28
N ALA A 1017 28.05 59.54 9.39
CA ALA A 1017 28.02 59.37 7.93
C ALA A 1017 28.17 60.78 7.29
N PRO A 1018 27.99 61.05 5.98
CA PRO A 1018 27.77 60.17 4.81
C PRO A 1018 28.58 60.55 3.52
N SER A 1019 28.34 59.83 2.40
CA SER A 1019 28.55 60.28 0.98
C SER A 1019 30.00 60.58 0.52
N THR A 1020 30.39 60.75 -0.76
CA THR A 1020 29.79 60.77 -2.13
C THR A 1020 30.70 59.93 -3.10
N GLY A 1021 30.43 59.67 -4.39
CA GLY A 1021 29.24 59.83 -5.25
C GLY A 1021 29.58 59.84 -6.78
N SER A 1022 28.61 59.53 -7.65
CA SER A 1022 28.62 59.59 -9.15
C SER A 1022 29.62 58.67 -9.90
N GLY A 1023 29.35 58.12 -11.11
CA GLY A 1023 28.20 58.10 -12.05
C GLY A 1023 28.61 57.26 -13.30
N SER A 1024 27.83 56.96 -14.35
CA SER A 1024 26.43 57.16 -14.79
C SER A 1024 26.05 55.93 -15.70
N GLY A 1025 25.08 55.84 -16.64
CA GLY A 1025 24.05 56.75 -17.20
C GLY A 1025 23.52 56.24 -18.56
N SER A 1026 22.27 56.55 -18.95
CA SER A 1026 21.56 56.17 -20.22
C SER A 1026 21.25 54.66 -20.42
N ASN A 1027 20.25 54.17 -21.17
CA ASN A 1027 18.97 54.64 -21.76
C ASN A 1027 18.09 53.36 -21.97
N GLY A 1028 16.76 53.36 -22.15
CA GLY A 1028 15.69 54.37 -22.19
C GLY A 1028 14.30 53.67 -22.16
N SER A 1029 13.19 54.41 -22.06
CA SER A 1029 11.89 53.84 -21.57
C SER A 1029 10.67 53.98 -22.54
N PRO A 1030 9.38 54.18 -22.16
CA PRO A 1030 8.27 53.28 -22.53
C PRO A 1030 7.11 53.97 -23.30
N PRO A 1031 5.91 53.36 -23.42
CA PRO A 1031 4.79 53.68 -22.49
C PRO A 1031 3.95 52.42 -22.08
N ARG A 1032 3.13 52.33 -21.01
CA ARG A 1032 2.44 53.24 -20.05
C ARG A 1032 1.00 53.68 -20.42
N VAL A 1033 0.16 53.87 -19.38
CA VAL A 1033 -1.30 54.24 -19.33
C VAL A 1033 -2.24 53.01 -19.15
N GLY A 1034 -3.25 53.00 -18.24
CA GLY A 1034 -3.78 54.08 -17.40
C GLY A 1034 -4.63 53.67 -16.17
N ARG A 1035 -5.17 54.68 -15.46
CA ARG A 1035 -5.80 54.64 -14.11
C ARG A 1035 -7.25 54.12 -14.05
N ARG A 1036 -7.64 53.59 -12.86
CA ARG A 1036 -8.88 53.81 -12.04
C ARG A 1036 -9.34 52.46 -11.41
N GLY A 1037 -9.77 52.35 -10.15
CA GLY A 1037 -9.80 53.32 -9.03
C GLY A 1037 -10.32 52.69 -7.71
N SER A 1038 -10.30 53.47 -6.61
CA SER A 1038 -11.26 53.56 -5.48
C SER A 1038 -12.36 52.49 -5.29
N LEU A 1039 -12.78 52.08 -4.06
CA LEU A 1039 -12.54 52.59 -2.70
C LEU A 1039 -13.06 51.60 -1.61
N ALA A 1040 -12.59 51.75 -0.36
CA ALA A 1040 -13.24 51.35 0.93
C ALA A 1040 -13.47 49.83 1.24
N SER A 1041 -13.65 49.37 2.49
CA SER A 1041 -13.17 49.81 3.83
C SER A 1041 -13.56 48.77 4.92
N LYS A 1042 -12.96 48.85 6.13
CA LYS A 1042 -13.19 48.03 7.35
C LYS A 1042 -12.67 46.58 7.24
N ALA A 1043 -11.75 46.04 8.06
CA ALA A 1043 -11.04 46.43 9.30
C ALA A 1043 -11.69 46.07 10.66
N SER A 1044 -11.31 44.89 11.18
CA SER A 1044 -11.04 44.54 12.59
C SER A 1044 -10.42 43.12 12.59
N ALA A 1045 -9.22 42.78 13.06
CA ALA A 1045 -8.29 43.33 14.04
C ALA A 1045 -8.56 42.96 15.51
N SER A 1046 -8.20 41.72 15.89
CA SER A 1046 -7.60 41.40 17.19
C SER A 1046 -7.05 39.96 17.23
N SER A 1047 -5.73 39.81 17.40
CA SER A 1047 -5.16 38.64 18.10
C SER A 1047 -5.25 38.89 19.63
N PRO A 1048 -5.04 37.88 20.48
CA PRO A 1048 -3.67 37.57 20.87
C PRO A 1048 -3.30 36.09 20.72
N ALA A 1049 -2.01 35.79 20.89
CA ALA A 1049 -1.47 34.43 20.94
C ALA A 1049 -1.17 34.01 22.40
N SER A 1050 -0.51 32.85 22.57
CA SER A 1050 -0.01 32.24 23.81
C SER A 1050 -1.07 31.65 24.77
N PRO A 1051 -0.72 30.64 25.59
CA PRO A 1051 0.60 29.98 25.69
C PRO A 1051 0.84 28.99 24.55
#